data_AF-A0A958Y1N2-F1
#
_entry.id   AF-A0A958Y1N2-F1
#
_cell.length_a   1.000
_cell.length_b   1.000
_cell.length_c   1.000
_cell.angle_alpha   90.00
_cell.angle_beta   90.00
_cell.angle_gamma   90.00
#
_symmetry.space_group_name_H-M   'P 1'
#
loop_
_entity.id
_entity.type
_entity.pdbx_description
1 polymer ?
#
loop_
_entity_poly.entity_id
_entity_poly.type
_entity_poly.pdbx_seq_one_letter_code
_entity_poly.pdbx_strand_id
1 'polypeptide(L)'
;MSNSTAPYSASSLFPIQENEAGAGLENGYSLAWFSPDAFISLGDSQESWRQNKPGLFLFLRAELGVLDQASLGAKLKELLKEPLYHKVRFLWVENPAAPLISWRSHSIAVDAQDEKNLVSHRAFLNVRNYAFSIARGVDINLKENAFALEADSDSSSSGFMWSAGYGEHRFFGIEGVSIPMTGASAGCLKFTFRISKEGASDEVFGYPALARLDIGLRIFFRDPEFPVSGDDFYLASHRYPFLQESYDEDRAYAFYPDHIEWQVCLDVLYPLSRQRSYFEFTVPEALNQAGGLPSGFRTNRGYTVHLLPQVGQSEGNSRLVFTSRPATLREEDLEDASLYLAPSGKYELKVPNYTSGDLVPEANVICGISGLEYVKVLDKVPSYLRLEPDQAAFAPAFVSAYALLRDLKGIIESRKNVNSPFLPEDTIDLDMPIEETYSNGLGINDQAREEILNSVKLAYFPPGYQFSEAARSKFMALEIVEEMVNWLQETLQAGARTGGGQEALVSNPVSGANLPAGFRFPTTSWAYFHEGDSAVYYSQPDQAVLYKAESSSSEFLDFMEVPAIGLPGSLTDGQKASLKGNTPEAFLSFPVLPYGNVDPGSLTDMLQLENLLINNFRFGRIRAISEATAYVAPLKNAGRSFTGTTPQGLIAHYSPDPNFTDALQIKTLQLAMNRNGSRIQMANIPHDSSFKAVLQSNQLFMVITDPDALKAYFSSDALKSLPGTTNQVDIESWLFELGTDHWDKNGTILVFKFHDKPLMELAAKPALWSLPNDFNRNKEMASSGLQELIQTALENGASKDPKQRKKYAAIMPAITQANWTGILA
;
A
#
# COMPACT_ATOMS: atom_id res chain seq x y z
N MET A 1 52.89 59.30 25.13
CA MET A 1 52.18 60.03 24.05
C MET A 1 52.34 59.24 22.76
N SER A 2 51.24 59.10 22.01
CA SER A 2 51.09 58.69 20.59
C SER A 2 51.60 57.33 20.08
N ASN A 3 50.61 56.46 19.83
CA ASN A 3 50.38 55.57 18.67
C ASN A 3 51.40 55.50 17.53
N SER A 4 51.60 54.27 17.03
CA SER A 4 51.73 53.98 15.60
C SER A 4 51.45 52.49 15.33
N THR A 5 50.22 52.20 14.90
CA THR A 5 49.76 50.96 14.26
C THR A 5 50.06 50.98 12.76
N ALA A 6 50.44 49.84 12.20
CA ALA A 6 50.07 49.28 10.87
C ALA A 6 50.94 48.02 10.57
N PRO A 7 50.60 47.18 9.58
CA PRO A 7 49.42 46.32 9.53
C PRO A 7 49.82 44.86 9.21
N TYR A 8 49.12 43.86 9.78
CA TYR A 8 49.18 42.50 9.22
C TYR A 8 48.00 42.29 8.27
N SER A 9 48.37 42.31 6.99
CA SER A 9 47.71 41.75 5.81
C SER A 9 46.49 40.85 6.06
N ALA A 10 45.34 41.32 5.59
CA ALA A 10 44.17 40.49 5.32
C ALA A 10 44.48 39.59 4.10
N SER A 11 44.84 38.33 4.34
CA SER A 11 44.97 37.33 3.29
C SER A 11 45.11 35.92 3.87
N SER A 12 44.01 35.38 4.40
CA SER A 12 43.71 33.93 4.41
C SER A 12 42.33 33.72 5.05
N LEU A 13 41.28 33.93 4.26
CA LEU A 13 40.01 33.24 4.49
C LEU A 13 40.32 31.74 4.30
N PHE A 14 40.51 31.02 5.41
CA PHE A 14 40.57 29.58 5.35
C PHE A 14 39.17 29.07 4.99
N PRO A 15 39.01 28.28 3.92
CA PRO A 15 37.80 27.49 3.78
C PRO A 15 37.71 26.59 5.01
N ILE A 16 36.53 26.53 5.62
CA ILE A 16 36.18 25.49 6.57
C ILE A 16 36.52 24.17 5.86
N GLN A 17 37.53 23.45 6.32
CA GLN A 17 37.77 22.11 5.80
C GLN A 17 36.56 21.27 6.21
N GLU A 18 35.70 20.99 5.23
CA GLU A 18 34.60 20.01 5.26
C GLU A 18 35.04 18.58 5.61
N ASN A 19 36.33 18.33 5.84
CA ASN A 19 36.93 17.04 5.56
C ASN A 19 36.72 15.91 6.58
N GLU A 20 35.98 16.10 7.66
CA GLU A 20 35.52 14.96 8.48
C GLU A 20 34.09 15.09 9.02
N ALA A 21 33.52 16.30 9.09
CA ALA A 21 32.14 16.51 9.52
C ALA A 21 31.11 16.44 8.37
N GLY A 22 31.56 16.56 7.10
CA GLY A 22 30.69 16.63 5.91
C GLY A 22 30.51 15.32 5.13
N ALA A 23 31.23 14.25 5.47
CA ALA A 23 31.05 12.96 4.81
C ALA A 23 29.70 12.34 5.21
N GLY A 24 28.67 12.55 4.38
CA GLY A 24 27.34 11.93 4.51
C GLY A 24 26.19 12.86 4.89
N LEU A 25 26.38 14.18 4.90
CA LEU A 25 25.27 15.13 4.97
C LEU A 25 24.65 15.26 3.56
N GLU A 26 23.31 15.23 3.45
CA GLU A 26 22.62 15.50 2.18
C GLU A 26 23.05 16.87 1.63
N ASN A 27 23.27 16.96 0.30
CA ASN A 27 23.63 18.21 -0.39
C ASN A 27 22.73 19.35 0.11
N GLY A 28 23.31 20.40 0.70
CA GLY A 28 22.54 21.51 1.28
C GLY A 28 22.30 21.48 2.80
N TYR A 29 23.14 20.82 3.62
CA TYR A 29 23.12 21.02 5.09
C TYR A 29 24.43 21.67 5.56
N SER A 30 24.37 22.60 6.53
CA SER A 30 25.57 23.15 7.16
C SER A 30 25.41 23.42 8.65
N LEU A 31 26.47 23.11 9.40
CA LEU A 31 26.64 23.48 10.79
C LEU A 31 27.67 24.62 10.88
N ALA A 32 27.31 25.69 11.56
CA ALA A 32 28.19 26.83 11.78
C ALA A 32 28.07 27.37 13.20
N TRP A 33 29.08 28.13 13.63
CA TRP A 33 28.98 28.94 14.84
C TRP A 33 29.12 30.42 14.48
N PHE A 34 28.18 31.23 14.97
CA PHE A 34 28.16 32.67 14.78
C PHE A 34 28.42 33.39 16.10
N SER A 35 29.55 34.08 16.17
CA SER A 35 29.85 35.03 17.24
C SER A 35 29.26 36.41 16.94
N PRO A 36 29.18 37.33 17.92
CA PRO A 36 28.69 38.69 17.68
C PRO A 36 29.42 39.44 16.55
N ASP A 37 30.67 39.07 16.27
CA ASP A 37 31.51 39.76 15.29
C ASP A 37 31.59 39.01 13.96
N ALA A 38 31.71 37.68 13.96
CA ALA A 38 31.88 36.87 12.75
C ALA A 38 31.51 35.38 12.93
N PHE A 39 31.47 34.64 11.81
CA PHE A 39 31.53 33.17 11.82
C PHE A 39 32.93 32.71 12.24
N ILE A 40 33.01 31.70 13.12
CA ILE A 40 34.29 31.09 13.54
C ILE A 40 34.22 29.57 13.42
N SER A 41 35.37 28.89 13.56
CA SER A 41 35.47 27.44 13.43
C SER A 41 34.72 26.70 14.55
N LEU A 42 34.27 25.47 14.28
CA LEU A 42 33.60 24.63 15.27
C LEU A 42 34.49 24.25 16.47
N GLY A 43 35.80 24.09 16.27
CA GLY A 43 36.74 23.85 17.39
C GLY A 43 36.75 25.03 18.37
N ASP A 44 36.79 26.26 17.85
CA ASP A 44 36.76 27.48 18.67
C ASP A 44 35.38 27.70 19.35
N SER A 45 34.31 27.13 18.78
CA SER A 45 32.96 27.21 19.34
C SER A 45 32.78 26.41 20.63
N GLN A 46 33.44 25.26 20.76
CA GLN A 46 33.38 24.44 21.99
C GLN A 46 34.03 25.18 23.17
N GLU A 47 35.18 25.79 22.92
CA GLU A 47 35.87 26.60 23.93
C GLU A 47 35.05 27.86 24.28
N SER A 48 34.42 28.47 23.27
CA SER A 48 33.50 29.59 23.48
C SER A 48 32.30 29.21 24.34
N TRP A 49 31.72 28.02 24.16
CA TRP A 49 30.67 27.49 25.03
C TRP A 49 31.14 27.31 26.47
N ARG A 50 32.30 26.64 26.67
CA ARG A 50 32.88 26.43 28.01
C ARG A 50 33.20 27.73 28.75
N GLN A 51 33.57 28.77 28.01
CA GLN A 51 33.83 30.11 28.55
C GLN A 51 32.57 30.98 28.66
N ASN A 52 31.37 30.43 28.42
CA ASN A 52 30.09 31.15 28.40
C ASN A 52 30.10 32.40 27.51
N LYS A 53 30.87 32.38 26.41
CA LYS A 53 30.91 33.49 25.46
C LYS A 53 29.59 33.57 24.68
N PRO A 54 29.11 34.79 24.36
CA PRO A 54 27.94 34.97 23.52
C PRO A 54 28.21 34.41 22.12
N GLY A 55 27.21 33.74 21.55
CA GLY A 55 27.25 33.21 20.20
C GLY A 55 26.19 32.12 19.99
N LEU A 56 26.07 31.68 18.75
CA LEU A 56 24.94 30.90 18.26
C LEU A 56 25.42 29.69 17.45
N PHE A 57 24.97 28.49 17.82
CA PHE A 57 25.03 27.30 16.97
C PHE A 57 23.95 27.40 15.90
N LEU A 58 24.37 27.37 14.64
CA LEU A 58 23.54 27.50 13.47
C LEU A 58 23.48 26.20 12.68
N PHE A 59 22.25 25.72 12.45
CA PHE A 59 21.96 24.58 11.62
C PHE A 59 21.18 25.07 10.41
N LEU A 60 21.72 24.90 9.21
CA LEU A 60 21.22 25.54 8.00
C LEU A 60 20.83 24.48 6.97
N ARG A 61 19.64 24.64 6.39
CA ARG A 61 19.20 23.89 5.19
C ARG A 61 19.77 24.53 3.91
N ALA A 62 21.06 24.82 3.93
CA ALA A 62 21.84 25.22 2.78
C ALA A 62 23.33 24.99 3.06
N GLU A 63 24.14 24.85 2.01
CA GLU A 63 25.58 24.87 2.12
C GLU A 63 26.07 26.29 2.45
N LEU A 64 26.84 26.43 3.54
CA LEU A 64 27.34 27.73 3.98
C LEU A 64 28.23 28.41 2.94
N GLY A 65 28.92 27.64 2.10
CA GLY A 65 29.74 28.15 0.99
C GLY A 65 28.93 28.80 -0.15
N VAL A 66 27.65 28.46 -0.27
CA VAL A 66 26.73 29.00 -1.30
C VAL A 66 26.01 30.26 -0.81
N LEU A 67 25.96 30.48 0.51
CA LEU A 67 25.32 31.65 1.11
C LEU A 67 26.25 32.87 1.14
N ASP A 68 25.71 34.06 0.90
CA ASP A 68 26.39 35.31 1.24
C ASP A 68 26.48 35.44 2.76
N GLN A 69 27.64 35.08 3.32
CA GLN A 69 27.88 35.09 4.76
C GLN A 69 27.78 36.49 5.37
N ALA A 70 28.11 37.55 4.64
CA ALA A 70 27.98 38.91 5.14
C ALA A 70 26.49 39.29 5.28
N SER A 71 25.68 38.96 4.27
CA SER A 71 24.23 39.14 4.31
C SER A 71 23.58 38.28 5.40
N LEU A 72 23.96 37.01 5.50
CA LEU A 72 23.46 36.10 6.55
C LEU A 72 23.82 36.62 7.95
N GLY A 73 25.06 37.07 8.16
CA GLY A 73 25.50 37.65 9.42
C GLY A 73 24.75 38.94 9.79
N ALA A 74 24.42 39.77 8.81
CA ALA A 74 23.58 40.96 9.02
C ALA A 74 22.15 40.60 9.44
N LYS A 75 21.52 39.63 8.76
CA LYS A 75 20.19 39.12 9.10
C LYS A 75 20.15 38.49 10.49
N LEU A 76 21.17 37.72 10.88
CA LEU A 76 21.28 37.14 12.22
C LEU A 76 21.41 38.22 13.30
N LYS A 77 22.21 39.27 13.06
CA LYS A 77 22.32 40.41 13.98
C LYS A 77 21.02 41.18 14.13
N GLU A 78 20.21 41.24 13.07
CA GLU A 78 18.88 41.83 13.11
C GLU A 78 17.91 40.95 13.90
N LEU A 79 17.86 39.65 13.62
CA LEU A 79 17.03 38.67 14.33
C LEU A 79 17.30 38.68 15.85
N LEU A 80 18.58 38.67 16.25
CA LEU A 80 18.97 38.64 17.66
C LEU A 80 18.64 39.93 18.45
N LYS A 81 18.19 41.00 17.78
CA LYS A 81 17.64 42.20 18.46
C LYS A 81 16.20 42.02 18.88
N GLU A 82 15.48 41.07 18.28
CA GLU A 82 14.09 40.80 18.64
C GLU A 82 14.02 40.18 20.05
N PRO A 83 13.08 40.62 20.91
CA PRO A 83 12.96 40.09 22.27
C PRO A 83 12.78 38.58 22.34
N LEU A 84 12.11 37.97 21.34
CA LEU A 84 11.88 36.52 21.26
C LEU A 84 13.16 35.72 21.03
N TYR A 85 14.17 36.32 20.40
CA TYR A 85 15.45 35.67 20.10
C TYR A 85 16.56 36.11 21.06
N HIS A 86 16.22 36.92 22.07
CA HIS A 86 17.13 37.30 23.12
C HIS A 86 17.58 36.04 23.87
N LYS A 87 18.90 35.78 23.88
CA LYS A 87 19.54 34.60 24.49
C LYS A 87 19.42 33.28 23.72
N VAL A 88 18.99 33.31 22.46
CA VAL A 88 19.05 32.13 21.59
C VAL A 88 20.51 31.67 21.41
N ARG A 89 20.77 30.38 21.66
CA ARG A 89 22.09 29.74 21.49
C ARG A 89 22.09 28.62 20.46
N PHE A 90 20.92 28.10 20.10
CA PHE A 90 20.75 27.12 19.02
C PHE A 90 19.66 27.63 18.08
N LEU A 91 19.93 27.65 16.78
CA LEU A 91 18.99 28.09 15.76
C LEU A 91 19.10 27.20 14.52
N TRP A 92 17.98 26.58 14.15
CA TRP A 92 17.80 25.88 12.89
C TRP A 92 17.07 26.80 11.93
N VAL A 93 17.59 26.98 10.71
CA VAL A 93 17.00 27.84 9.67
C VAL A 93 16.80 27.04 8.40
N GLU A 94 15.54 26.95 7.96
CA GLU A 94 15.15 26.13 6.81
C GLU A 94 15.38 26.82 5.47
N ASN A 95 15.36 28.15 5.43
CA ASN A 95 15.49 28.93 4.20
C ASN A 95 16.42 30.14 4.41
N PRO A 96 17.70 29.90 4.77
CA PRO A 96 18.62 30.97 5.17
C PRO A 96 18.94 32.00 4.06
N ALA A 97 18.73 31.62 2.79
CA ALA A 97 18.88 32.52 1.65
C ALA A 97 17.72 33.55 1.56
N ALA A 98 16.55 33.23 2.09
CA ALA A 98 15.36 34.09 2.01
C ALA A 98 15.51 35.39 2.84
N PRO A 99 14.69 36.42 2.59
CA PRO A 99 14.57 37.58 3.46
C PRO A 99 14.20 37.17 4.89
N LEU A 100 14.65 37.94 5.90
CA LEU A 100 14.48 37.58 7.32
C LEU A 100 13.02 37.34 7.72
N ILE A 101 12.09 38.15 7.19
CA ILE A 101 10.65 38.04 7.47
C ILE A 101 10.03 36.72 6.97
N SER A 102 10.70 36.03 6.05
CA SER A 102 10.27 34.76 5.49
C SER A 102 10.98 33.57 6.12
N TRP A 103 11.87 33.78 7.10
CA TRP A 103 12.61 32.70 7.72
C TRP A 103 11.68 31.73 8.46
N ARG A 104 11.79 30.44 8.13
CA ARG A 104 11.23 29.34 8.90
C ARG A 104 12.35 28.82 9.80
N SER A 105 12.20 29.00 11.12
CA SER A 105 13.27 28.68 12.07
C SER A 105 12.78 28.08 13.38
N HIS A 106 13.66 27.31 14.01
CA HIS A 106 13.48 26.77 15.36
C HIS A 106 14.62 27.21 16.25
N SER A 107 14.36 27.49 17.52
CA SER A 107 15.38 28.03 18.42
C SER A 107 15.29 27.49 19.84
N ILE A 108 16.45 27.38 20.49
CA ILE A 108 16.57 27.14 21.94
C ILE A 108 17.29 28.33 22.56
N ALA A 109 16.62 29.00 23.50
CA ALA A 109 17.18 30.08 24.29
C ALA A 109 17.71 29.57 25.63
N VAL A 110 18.87 30.10 26.04
CA VAL A 110 19.66 29.56 27.15
C VAL A 110 20.13 30.67 28.08
N ASP A 111 19.88 30.50 29.36
CA ASP A 111 20.36 31.31 30.47
C ASP A 111 21.57 30.65 31.13
N ALA A 112 22.71 31.35 31.17
CA ALA A 112 23.84 30.93 31.99
C ALA A 112 23.58 31.34 33.46
N GLN A 113 23.47 30.39 34.37
CA GLN A 113 23.25 30.60 35.81
C GLN A 113 24.12 29.64 36.62
N ASP A 114 24.94 30.13 37.54
CA ASP A 114 25.71 29.33 38.50
C ASP A 114 26.41 28.10 37.88
N GLU A 115 27.19 28.35 36.81
CA GLU A 115 27.91 27.35 36.00
C GLU A 115 27.05 26.39 35.15
N LYS A 116 25.72 26.49 35.22
CA LYS A 116 24.77 25.75 34.37
C LYS A 116 24.29 26.57 33.18
N ASN A 117 23.89 25.88 32.12
CA ASN A 117 23.31 26.47 30.91
C ASN A 117 21.87 26.00 30.78
N LEU A 118 20.94 26.77 31.35
CA LEU A 118 19.55 26.36 31.50
C LEU A 118 18.69 26.88 30.34
N VAL A 119 17.79 26.06 29.82
CA VAL A 119 16.77 26.49 28.86
C VAL A 119 15.92 27.60 29.47
N SER A 120 15.92 28.80 28.87
CA SER A 120 15.34 30.01 29.48
C SER A 120 13.80 30.00 29.50
N HIS A 121 13.19 29.47 28.45
CA HIS A 121 11.76 29.26 28.30
C HIS A 121 11.51 27.99 27.49
N ARG A 122 10.29 27.46 27.56
CA ARG A 122 9.92 26.27 26.80
C ARG A 122 10.21 26.48 25.31
N ALA A 123 10.97 25.57 24.71
CA ALA A 123 11.26 25.57 23.28
C ALA A 123 10.35 24.55 22.57
N PHE A 124 9.89 24.89 21.37
CA PHE A 124 9.12 24.01 20.50
C PHE A 124 9.84 23.84 19.18
N LEU A 125 10.17 22.61 18.86
CA LEU A 125 10.84 22.18 17.64
C LEU A 125 9.78 21.45 16.81
N ASN A 126 9.04 22.22 16.01
CA ASN A 126 7.90 21.74 15.25
C ASN A 126 8.35 20.99 14.00
N VAL A 127 7.72 19.86 13.74
CA VAL A 127 7.91 19.03 12.56
C VAL A 127 6.53 18.80 11.96
N ARG A 128 6.03 19.83 11.27
CA ARG A 128 4.67 19.89 10.73
C ARG A 128 3.60 19.62 11.81
N ASN A 129 2.87 18.51 11.72
CA ASN A 129 1.85 18.09 12.70
C ASN A 129 2.44 17.41 13.96
N TYR A 130 3.77 17.28 14.05
CA TYR A 130 4.48 16.82 15.24
C TYR A 130 5.25 17.97 15.90
N ALA A 131 5.60 17.83 17.17
CA ALA A 131 6.52 18.75 17.83
C ALA A 131 7.30 18.05 18.94
N PHE A 132 8.59 18.38 19.04
CA PHE A 132 9.40 18.08 20.22
C PHE A 132 9.50 19.34 21.07
N SER A 133 9.26 19.22 22.36
CA SER A 133 9.35 20.36 23.28
C SER A 133 10.30 20.10 24.43
N ILE A 134 11.03 21.15 24.80
CA ILE A 134 12.02 21.16 25.87
C ILE A 134 11.54 22.15 26.92
N ALA A 135 11.38 21.69 28.16
CA ALA A 135 10.91 22.52 29.25
C ALA A 135 11.94 23.58 29.66
N ARG A 136 11.45 24.66 30.27
CA ARG A 136 12.30 25.65 30.94
C ARG A 136 13.06 24.97 32.08
N GLY A 137 14.33 25.33 32.26
CA GLY A 137 15.18 24.82 33.34
C GLY A 137 15.91 23.52 33.02
N VAL A 138 15.70 22.93 31.85
CA VAL A 138 16.54 21.82 31.35
C VAL A 138 17.97 22.32 31.19
N ASP A 139 18.94 21.59 31.72
CA ASP A 139 20.36 21.93 31.65
C ASP A 139 20.97 21.41 30.34
N ILE A 140 21.84 22.20 29.72
CA ILE A 140 22.50 21.90 28.46
C ILE A 140 24.00 21.80 28.71
N ASN A 141 24.52 20.58 28.64
CA ASN A 141 25.92 20.29 28.91
C ASN A 141 26.62 19.78 27.66
N LEU A 142 27.77 20.37 27.32
CA LEU A 142 28.59 19.88 26.22
C LEU A 142 29.37 18.62 26.67
N LYS A 143 29.04 17.47 26.10
CA LYS A 143 29.72 16.18 26.32
C LYS A 143 30.41 15.74 25.05
N GLU A 144 31.74 15.68 25.07
CA GLU A 144 32.57 15.32 23.90
C GLU A 144 32.18 16.10 22.63
N ASN A 145 31.38 15.49 21.75
CA ASN A 145 30.93 16.03 20.47
C ASN A 145 29.41 16.22 20.38
N ALA A 146 28.69 16.30 21.50
CA ALA A 146 27.25 16.53 21.53
C ALA A 146 26.81 17.40 22.71
N PHE A 147 25.71 18.14 22.56
CA PHE A 147 25.03 18.77 23.69
C PHE A 147 24.06 17.78 24.31
N ALA A 148 24.28 17.40 25.55
CA ALA A 148 23.35 16.61 26.34
C ALA A 148 22.37 17.54 27.05
N LEU A 149 21.08 17.22 26.96
CA LEU A 149 20.00 17.96 27.61
C LEU A 149 19.48 17.12 28.77
N GLU A 150 19.60 17.65 29.98
CA GLU A 150 19.28 16.93 31.21
C GLU A 150 18.17 17.66 31.97
N ALA A 151 17.06 16.97 32.18
CA ALA A 151 15.97 17.46 33.01
C ALA A 151 16.34 17.33 34.50
N ASP A 152 15.92 18.29 35.32
CA ASP A 152 16.11 18.22 36.77
C ASP A 152 15.29 17.05 37.34
N SER A 153 15.98 16.09 37.96
CA SER A 153 15.40 14.89 38.55
C SER A 153 14.41 15.18 39.68
N ASP A 154 14.53 16.34 40.32
CA ASP A 154 13.69 16.75 41.45
C ASP A 154 12.38 17.44 41.01
N SER A 155 12.22 17.71 39.71
CA SER A 155 11.01 18.35 39.18
C SER A 155 9.93 17.33 38.81
N SER A 156 8.69 17.55 39.29
CA SER A 156 7.53 16.69 38.95
C SER A 156 7.03 16.86 37.51
N SER A 157 7.63 17.76 36.74
CA SER A 157 7.31 18.01 35.34
C SER A 157 8.31 17.29 34.43
N SER A 158 7.82 16.49 33.49
CA SER A 158 8.65 15.92 32.41
C SER A 158 9.43 17.02 31.69
N GLY A 159 10.76 16.96 31.70
CA GLY A 159 11.61 17.96 31.03
C GLY A 159 11.46 17.98 29.51
N PHE A 160 10.89 16.92 28.93
CA PHE A 160 10.68 16.76 27.50
C PHE A 160 9.26 16.26 27.21
N MET A 161 8.72 16.65 26.06
CA MET A 161 7.42 16.16 25.58
C MET A 161 7.45 16.08 24.06
N TRP A 162 6.98 14.96 23.53
CA TRP A 162 6.65 14.76 22.12
C TRP A 162 5.16 14.94 21.92
N SER A 163 4.75 15.58 20.83
CA SER A 163 3.33 15.70 20.49
C SER A 163 3.06 15.37 19.03
N ALA A 164 1.87 14.85 18.77
CA ALA A 164 1.34 14.54 17.45
C ALA A 164 -0.06 15.15 17.27
N GLY A 165 -0.55 15.19 16.03
CA GLY A 165 -1.88 15.74 15.73
C GLY A 165 -2.00 17.22 16.09
N TYR A 166 -0.98 18.03 15.78
CA TYR A 166 -0.95 19.46 16.13
C TYR A 166 -1.08 19.74 17.64
N GLY A 167 -0.56 18.85 18.47
CA GLY A 167 -0.55 19.01 19.93
C GLY A 167 -1.76 18.38 20.64
N GLU A 168 -2.66 17.74 19.91
CA GLU A 168 -3.80 16.98 20.44
C GLU A 168 -3.34 15.82 21.33
N HIS A 169 -2.29 15.12 20.91
CA HIS A 169 -1.73 13.98 21.64
C HIS A 169 -0.34 14.31 22.17
N ARG A 170 -0.09 14.00 23.44
CA ARG A 170 1.15 14.35 24.16
C ARG A 170 1.75 13.12 24.83
N PHE A 171 3.06 12.97 24.70
CA PHE A 171 3.82 11.82 25.17
C PHE A 171 5.05 12.28 25.94
N PHE A 172 5.38 11.56 27.03
CA PHE A 172 6.39 11.97 28.00
C PHE A 172 7.48 10.93 28.25
N GLY A 173 7.41 9.75 27.62
CA GLY A 173 8.41 8.69 27.73
C GLY A 173 9.69 9.00 26.94
N ILE A 174 10.36 10.11 27.25
CA ILE A 174 11.57 10.58 26.55
C ILE A 174 12.74 10.58 27.51
N GLU A 175 13.86 9.98 27.10
CA GLU A 175 15.09 9.90 27.88
C GLU A 175 16.33 10.17 27.02
N GLY A 176 17.43 10.62 27.64
CA GLY A 176 18.74 10.70 26.98
C GLY A 176 18.81 11.67 25.79
N VAL A 177 18.25 12.88 25.92
CA VAL A 177 18.19 13.86 24.83
C VAL A 177 19.57 14.46 24.54
N SER A 178 19.96 14.47 23.27
CA SER A 178 21.22 15.07 22.83
C SER A 178 21.15 15.70 21.43
N ILE A 179 22.04 16.64 21.15
CA ILE A 179 22.25 17.27 19.84
C ILE A 179 23.70 17.02 19.41
N PRO A 180 23.97 16.05 18.52
CA PRO A 180 25.31 15.82 18.00
C PRO A 180 25.83 17.02 17.20
N MET A 181 27.13 17.29 17.29
CA MET A 181 27.80 18.36 16.55
C MET A 181 28.59 17.86 15.33
N THR A 182 28.70 16.55 15.15
CA THR A 182 29.53 15.93 14.11
C THR A 182 28.85 14.69 13.51
N GLY A 183 29.33 14.26 12.35
CA GLY A 183 28.83 13.08 11.64
C GLY A 183 27.48 13.27 10.95
N ALA A 184 26.95 12.19 10.38
CA ALA A 184 25.72 12.20 9.58
C ALA A 184 24.45 12.58 10.35
N SER A 185 24.49 12.64 11.69
CA SER A 185 23.39 13.10 12.56
C SER A 185 23.65 14.46 13.20
N ALA A 186 24.64 15.22 12.73
CA ALA A 186 24.92 16.56 13.24
C ALA A 186 23.66 17.44 13.18
N GLY A 187 23.32 18.07 14.30
CA GLY A 187 22.16 18.93 14.48
C GLY A 187 20.80 18.23 14.56
N CYS A 188 20.76 16.90 14.53
CA CYS A 188 19.55 16.14 14.85
C CYS A 188 19.33 16.10 16.37
N LEU A 189 18.08 15.96 16.81
CA LEU A 189 17.76 15.55 18.17
C LEU A 189 17.86 14.03 18.25
N LYS A 190 18.64 13.51 19.19
CA LYS A 190 18.70 12.08 19.49
C LYS A 190 18.20 11.80 20.88
N PHE A 191 17.30 10.84 21.03
CA PHE A 191 16.71 10.47 22.32
C PHE A 191 16.08 9.07 22.26
N THR A 192 15.92 8.45 23.42
CA THR A 192 15.09 7.25 23.58
C THR A 192 13.63 7.68 23.73
N PHE A 193 12.73 7.05 22.98
CA PHE A 193 11.29 7.26 23.10
C PHE A 193 10.59 5.95 23.46
N ARG A 194 9.71 5.98 24.46
CA ARG A 194 9.02 4.82 25.00
C ARG A 194 7.52 5.05 25.08
N ILE A 195 6.75 4.05 24.65
CA ILE A 195 5.30 3.99 24.80
C ILE A 195 4.96 2.74 25.61
N SER A 196 4.19 2.90 26.67
CA SER A 196 3.74 1.80 27.52
C SER A 196 2.48 1.13 26.98
N LYS A 197 2.33 -0.16 27.29
CA LYS A 197 1.08 -0.90 27.17
C LYS A 197 0.04 -0.30 28.11
N GLU A 198 -1.16 -0.05 27.60
CA GLU A 198 -2.33 0.41 28.36
C GLU A 198 -3.34 -0.76 28.51
N GLY A 199 -4.14 -0.74 29.57
CA GLY A 199 -5.14 -1.77 29.88
C GLY A 199 -4.64 -2.88 30.83
N ALA A 200 -5.54 -3.81 31.18
CA ALA A 200 -5.29 -4.94 32.08
C ALA A 200 -5.54 -6.27 31.37
N SER A 201 -5.11 -7.38 31.98
CA SER A 201 -5.22 -8.72 31.37
C SER A 201 -6.65 -9.26 31.27
N ASP A 202 -7.60 -8.70 32.01
CA ASP A 202 -9.02 -9.05 32.04
C ASP A 202 -9.91 -8.03 31.30
N GLU A 203 -9.27 -7.07 30.62
CA GLU A 203 -9.92 -6.01 29.84
C GLU A 203 -9.26 -5.87 28.46
N VAL A 204 -9.69 -4.89 27.67
CA VAL A 204 -8.99 -4.51 26.43
C VAL A 204 -7.65 -3.88 26.78
N PHE A 205 -6.58 -4.40 26.21
CA PHE A 205 -5.22 -3.88 26.38
C PHE A 205 -4.52 -3.66 25.04
N GLY A 206 -3.45 -2.85 25.02
CA GLY A 206 -2.68 -2.62 23.81
C GLY A 206 -1.87 -1.33 23.86
N TYR A 207 -1.66 -0.72 22.70
CA TYR A 207 -0.88 0.51 22.55
C TYR A 207 -1.68 1.56 21.76
N PRO A 208 -2.75 2.14 22.32
CA PRO A 208 -3.57 3.13 21.61
C PRO A 208 -2.78 4.38 21.22
N ALA A 209 -1.65 4.64 21.88
CA ALA A 209 -0.68 5.66 21.50
C ALA A 209 -0.11 5.48 20.07
N LEU A 210 -0.07 4.26 19.52
CA LEU A 210 0.38 4.03 18.14
C LEU A 210 -0.57 4.63 17.10
N ALA A 211 -1.88 4.60 17.36
CA ALA A 211 -2.89 5.29 16.56
C ALA A 211 -2.70 6.81 16.60
N ARG A 212 -2.47 7.34 17.80
CA ARG A 212 -2.23 8.77 18.06
C ARG A 212 -0.94 9.29 17.41
N LEU A 213 0.04 8.41 17.15
CA LEU A 213 1.26 8.70 16.41
C LEU A 213 1.15 8.49 14.90
N ASP A 214 -0.03 8.13 14.41
CA ASP A 214 -0.29 7.87 13.00
C ASP A 214 0.70 6.86 12.37
N ILE A 215 0.97 5.76 13.08
CA ILE A 215 1.90 4.70 12.64
C ILE A 215 1.16 3.69 11.77
N GLY A 216 1.51 3.52 10.50
CA GLY A 216 0.84 2.52 9.67
C GLY A 216 1.15 2.62 8.20
N LEU A 217 0.46 1.79 7.42
CA LEU A 217 0.42 1.87 5.97
C LEU A 217 -0.84 2.67 5.57
N ARG A 218 -0.78 3.42 4.49
CA ARG A 218 -1.93 4.18 3.99
C ARG A 218 -2.19 3.91 2.50
N ILE A 219 -3.47 3.86 2.13
CA ILE A 219 -3.94 3.96 0.74
C ILE A 219 -4.74 5.25 0.62
N PHE A 220 -4.36 6.10 -0.33
CA PHE A 220 -4.94 7.42 -0.56
C PHE A 220 -5.89 7.38 -1.75
N PHE A 221 -6.95 8.17 -1.66
CA PHE A 221 -7.97 8.29 -2.70
C PHE A 221 -8.60 9.68 -2.64
N ARG A 222 -9.43 10.02 -3.63
CA ARG A 222 -10.14 11.30 -3.65
C ARG A 222 -11.04 11.42 -2.44
N ASP A 223 -10.95 12.52 -1.72
CA ASP A 223 -11.78 12.77 -0.55
C ASP A 223 -13.23 12.99 -0.99
N PRO A 224 -14.15 12.08 -0.64
CA PRO A 224 -15.56 12.24 -0.98
C PRO A 224 -16.23 13.37 -0.19
N GLU A 225 -15.68 13.80 0.95
CA GLU A 225 -16.26 14.85 1.80
C GLU A 225 -16.05 16.26 1.22
N PHE A 226 -15.04 16.43 0.37
CA PHE A 226 -14.71 17.69 -0.28
C PHE A 226 -14.70 17.54 -1.81
N PRO A 227 -15.89 17.35 -2.42
CA PRO A 227 -16.00 17.17 -3.86
C PRO A 227 -15.64 18.46 -4.59
N VAL A 228 -14.42 18.54 -5.10
CA VAL A 228 -13.97 19.65 -5.95
C VAL A 228 -13.76 19.12 -7.37
N SER A 229 -14.41 19.77 -8.33
CA SER A 229 -14.19 19.49 -9.74
C SER A 229 -12.82 20.02 -10.16
N GLY A 230 -11.99 19.16 -10.77
CA GLY A 230 -10.69 19.56 -11.30
C GLY A 230 -9.60 18.57 -10.92
N ASP A 231 -8.37 18.95 -11.23
CA ASP A 231 -7.17 18.33 -10.66
C ASP A 231 -6.92 18.83 -9.22
N ASP A 232 -7.75 19.76 -8.75
CA ASP A 232 -7.75 20.40 -7.44
C ASP A 232 -8.68 19.70 -6.45
N PHE A 233 -8.50 18.41 -6.24
CA PHE A 233 -9.29 17.64 -5.28
C PHE A 233 -8.52 17.38 -3.98
N TYR A 234 -9.27 17.18 -2.90
CA TYR A 234 -8.71 16.75 -1.63
C TYR A 234 -8.48 15.24 -1.61
N LEU A 235 -7.57 14.80 -0.74
CA LEU A 235 -7.23 13.40 -0.53
C LEU A 235 -7.70 12.91 0.83
N ALA A 236 -8.44 11.82 0.82
CA ALA A 236 -8.67 10.98 1.98
C ALA A 236 -7.70 9.78 1.96
N SER A 237 -7.58 9.08 3.09
CA SER A 237 -6.84 7.82 3.12
C SER A 237 -7.32 6.87 4.20
N HIS A 238 -7.27 5.58 3.89
CA HIS A 238 -7.45 4.51 4.86
C HIS A 238 -6.10 4.15 5.47
N ARG A 239 -6.08 4.04 6.80
CA ARG A 239 -4.91 3.64 7.58
C ARG A 239 -5.02 2.17 7.96
N TYR A 240 -3.95 1.42 7.70
CA TYR A 240 -3.77 0.03 8.08
C TYR A 240 -2.77 -0.04 9.24
N PRO A 241 -3.19 -0.41 10.46
CA PRO A 241 -2.32 -0.43 11.64
C PRO A 241 -1.15 -1.39 11.47
N PHE A 242 0.08 -0.89 11.51
CA PHE A 242 1.26 -1.74 11.40
C PHE A 242 1.45 -2.64 12.63
N LEU A 243 1.22 -2.07 13.82
CA LEU A 243 1.30 -2.74 15.11
C LEU A 243 -0.07 -2.84 15.76
N GLN A 244 -0.22 -3.78 16.68
CA GLN A 244 -1.47 -4.00 17.40
C GLN A 244 -1.77 -2.82 18.33
N GLU A 245 -2.97 -2.24 18.23
CA GLU A 245 -3.36 -1.06 19.03
C GLU A 245 -4.24 -1.42 20.23
N SER A 246 -5.06 -2.45 20.08
CA SER A 246 -5.99 -2.95 21.11
C SER A 246 -6.25 -4.44 20.91
N TYR A 247 -6.45 -5.20 21.98
CA TYR A 247 -6.71 -6.63 21.93
C TYR A 247 -7.51 -7.04 23.18
N ASP A 248 -8.38 -8.03 23.04
CA ASP A 248 -9.40 -8.39 24.04
C ASP A 248 -9.35 -9.88 24.46
N GLU A 249 -8.27 -10.59 24.15
CA GLU A 249 -8.06 -11.96 24.64
C GLU A 249 -6.93 -12.02 25.69
N ASP A 250 -7.32 -12.34 26.92
CA ASP A 250 -6.49 -12.35 28.14
C ASP A 250 -5.15 -13.07 27.97
N ARG A 251 -5.14 -14.18 27.22
CA ARG A 251 -3.97 -15.04 27.04
C ARG A 251 -2.84 -14.34 26.29
N ALA A 252 -3.15 -13.36 25.46
CA ALA A 252 -2.14 -12.62 24.71
C ALA A 252 -1.42 -11.56 25.55
N TYR A 253 -1.98 -11.15 26.70
CA TYR A 253 -1.44 -10.06 27.52
C TYR A 253 0.03 -10.29 27.91
N ALA A 254 0.38 -11.54 28.23
CA ALA A 254 1.73 -11.94 28.63
C ALA A 254 2.75 -11.92 27.48
N PHE A 255 2.30 -11.95 26.23
CA PHE A 255 3.16 -11.91 25.05
C PHE A 255 3.45 -10.47 24.60
N TYR A 256 2.69 -9.49 25.09
CA TYR A 256 2.82 -8.10 24.68
C TYR A 256 3.80 -7.42 25.63
N PRO A 257 4.90 -6.83 25.13
CA PRO A 257 5.87 -6.17 26.00
C PRO A 257 5.21 -5.01 26.78
N ASP A 258 5.69 -4.73 27.99
CA ASP A 258 5.12 -3.62 28.78
C ASP A 258 5.35 -2.26 28.12
N HIS A 259 6.32 -2.16 27.21
CA HIS A 259 6.56 -0.98 26.42
C HIS A 259 7.19 -1.31 25.06
N ILE A 260 7.02 -0.39 24.11
CA ILE A 260 7.76 -0.34 22.86
C ILE A 260 8.72 0.85 22.94
N GLU A 261 9.96 0.63 22.51
CA GLU A 261 11.02 1.62 22.62
C GLU A 261 11.72 1.83 21.28
N TRP A 262 12.09 3.09 21.04
CA TRP A 262 12.83 3.53 19.88
C TRP A 262 14.04 4.38 20.25
N GLN A 263 15.12 4.23 19.50
CA GLN A 263 16.17 5.24 19.37
C GLN A 263 15.76 6.20 18.26
N VAL A 264 15.42 7.42 18.64
CA VAL A 264 14.96 8.46 17.72
C VAL A 264 16.14 9.30 17.26
N CYS A 265 16.19 9.58 15.97
CA CYS A 265 17.01 10.64 15.38
C CYS A 265 16.06 11.55 14.62
N LEU A 266 16.02 12.84 14.93
CA LEU A 266 15.09 13.78 14.33
C LEU A 266 15.82 15.02 13.80
N ASP A 267 15.78 15.22 12.49
CA ASP A 267 16.16 16.48 11.86
C ASP A 267 14.93 17.33 11.55
N VAL A 268 14.81 18.45 12.24
CA VAL A 268 13.70 19.40 12.07
C VAL A 268 13.72 20.10 10.71
N LEU A 269 14.89 20.16 10.04
CA LEU A 269 15.04 20.78 8.71
C LEU A 269 14.81 19.78 7.58
N TYR A 270 15.06 18.50 7.83
CA TYR A 270 14.92 17.41 6.87
C TYR A 270 14.07 16.26 7.47
N PRO A 271 12.80 16.51 7.79
CA PRO A 271 11.96 15.49 8.45
C PRO A 271 11.68 14.28 7.57
N LEU A 272 11.70 14.44 6.24
CA LEU A 272 11.50 13.35 5.27
C LEU A 272 12.80 12.59 4.92
N SER A 273 13.96 13.03 5.42
CA SER A 273 15.22 12.29 5.21
C SER A 273 15.29 11.08 6.12
N ARG A 274 15.19 9.89 5.55
CA ARG A 274 15.14 8.60 6.28
C ARG A 274 16.42 8.29 7.05
N GLN A 275 17.53 8.91 6.65
CA GLN A 275 18.84 8.75 7.25
C GLN A 275 19.03 9.69 8.44
N ARG A 276 18.21 10.75 8.56
CA ARG A 276 18.35 11.80 9.59
C ARG A 276 17.13 11.91 10.51
N SER A 277 15.98 11.43 10.06
CA SER A 277 14.67 11.52 10.72
C SER A 277 13.98 10.15 10.74
N TYR A 278 14.11 9.42 11.85
CA TYR A 278 13.59 8.08 12.02
C TYR A 278 13.43 7.67 13.50
N PHE A 279 12.61 6.65 13.73
CA PHE A 279 12.44 5.96 15.01
C PHE A 279 12.94 4.53 14.83
N GLU A 280 14.16 4.24 15.24
CA GLU A 280 14.75 2.90 15.14
C GLU A 280 14.32 2.05 16.32
N PHE A 281 13.70 0.90 16.06
CA PHE A 281 13.25 0.02 17.13
C PHE A 281 14.44 -0.46 17.96
N THR A 282 14.26 -0.63 19.27
CA THR A 282 15.18 -1.41 20.09
C THR A 282 14.67 -2.84 20.25
N VAL A 283 15.57 -3.80 20.48
CA VAL A 283 15.20 -5.19 20.76
C VAL A 283 15.48 -5.47 22.24
N PRO A 284 14.47 -5.36 23.13
CA PRO A 284 14.62 -5.80 24.52
C PRO A 284 15.03 -7.28 24.60
N GLU A 285 15.94 -7.62 25.52
CA GLU A 285 16.35 -9.03 25.74
C GLU A 285 15.16 -9.96 26.02
N ALA A 286 14.09 -9.44 26.62
CA ALA A 286 12.86 -10.17 26.93
C ALA A 286 12.03 -10.56 25.70
N LEU A 287 12.22 -9.93 24.53
CA LEU A 287 11.47 -10.25 23.31
C LEU A 287 11.94 -11.54 22.60
N ASN A 288 13.07 -12.12 23.03
CA ASN A 288 13.78 -13.15 22.28
C ASN A 288 13.20 -14.57 22.37
N GLN A 289 12.19 -14.85 23.21
CA GLN A 289 11.69 -16.23 23.42
C GLN A 289 10.33 -16.58 22.80
N ALA A 290 9.63 -15.63 22.18
CA ALA A 290 8.37 -15.73 21.39
C ALA A 290 7.65 -14.38 21.35
N GLY A 291 8.08 -13.43 22.19
CA GLY A 291 7.37 -12.19 22.51
C GLY A 291 7.18 -11.25 21.33
N GLY A 292 8.22 -10.93 20.55
CA GLY A 292 8.12 -9.98 19.41
C GLY A 292 7.27 -8.72 19.66
N LEU A 293 7.00 -7.96 18.62
CA LEU A 293 6.02 -6.87 18.66
C LEU A 293 4.73 -7.35 18.01
N PRO A 294 3.58 -7.34 18.72
CA PRO A 294 2.33 -7.77 18.15
C PRO A 294 1.94 -6.84 16.99
N SER A 295 1.70 -7.40 15.81
CA SER A 295 1.42 -6.62 14.61
C SER A 295 -0.05 -6.60 14.23
N GLY A 296 -0.42 -5.75 13.28
CA GLY A 296 -1.72 -5.84 12.60
C GLY A 296 -1.79 -6.97 11.55
N PHE A 297 -0.69 -7.68 11.27
CA PHE A 297 -0.72 -8.84 10.38
C PHE A 297 -1.38 -10.04 11.08
N ARG A 298 -2.06 -10.87 10.28
CA ARG A 298 -2.83 -12.02 10.76
C ARG A 298 -2.50 -13.27 9.97
N THR A 299 -2.76 -14.41 10.60
CA THR A 299 -2.83 -15.68 9.88
C THR A 299 -4.26 -15.95 9.42
N ASN A 300 -4.45 -16.88 8.49
CA ASN A 300 -5.78 -17.33 8.08
C ASN A 300 -6.62 -17.94 9.22
N ARG A 301 -5.98 -18.33 10.34
CA ARG A 301 -6.64 -18.80 11.57
C ARG A 301 -6.89 -17.68 12.59
N GLY A 302 -6.58 -16.43 12.24
CA GLY A 302 -6.77 -15.29 13.12
C GLY A 302 -5.63 -15.04 14.12
N TYR A 303 -4.61 -15.91 14.21
CA TYR A 303 -3.45 -15.64 15.08
C TYR A 303 -2.74 -14.34 14.68
N THR A 304 -2.36 -13.55 15.68
CA THR A 304 -1.51 -12.38 15.51
C THR A 304 -0.12 -12.80 15.08
N VAL A 305 0.41 -12.14 14.05
CA VAL A 305 1.82 -12.26 13.68
C VAL A 305 2.60 -11.26 14.53
N HIS A 306 3.67 -11.71 15.15
CA HIS A 306 4.60 -10.90 15.92
C HIS A 306 5.83 -10.58 15.07
N LEU A 307 6.30 -9.34 15.16
CA LEU A 307 7.43 -8.81 14.42
C LEU A 307 8.61 -8.60 15.36
N LEU A 308 9.73 -9.26 15.10
CA LEU A 308 10.97 -9.02 15.82
C LEU A 308 11.86 -8.07 15.00
N PRO A 309 12.05 -6.83 15.45
CA PRO A 309 12.85 -5.85 14.74
C PRO A 309 14.30 -6.31 14.55
N GLN A 310 14.91 -6.02 13.40
CA GLN A 310 16.33 -6.23 13.15
C GLN A 310 17.08 -4.91 13.31
N VAL A 311 18.13 -4.90 14.13
CA VAL A 311 18.91 -3.71 14.49
C VAL A 311 20.40 -3.92 14.26
N GLY A 312 21.15 -2.83 14.03
CA GLY A 312 22.61 -2.86 13.95
C GLY A 312 23.21 -3.37 12.63
N GLN A 313 22.42 -3.53 11.58
CA GLN A 313 22.93 -3.84 10.23
C GLN A 313 23.00 -2.56 9.38
N SER A 314 24.09 -2.39 8.63
CA SER A 314 24.33 -1.20 7.80
C SER A 314 23.26 -0.98 6.71
N GLU A 315 22.52 -2.03 6.34
CA GLU A 315 21.34 -1.97 5.49
C GLU A 315 20.18 -2.74 6.15
N GLY A 316 19.00 -2.13 6.25
CA GLY A 316 17.77 -2.83 6.63
C GLY A 316 17.35 -2.79 8.10
N ASN A 317 17.87 -1.84 8.90
CA ASN A 317 17.38 -1.64 10.26
C ASN A 317 15.87 -1.36 10.29
N SER A 318 15.17 -2.01 11.21
CA SER A 318 13.76 -1.76 11.49
C SER A 318 13.54 -0.36 12.03
N ARG A 319 12.79 0.45 11.30
CA ARG A 319 12.54 1.85 11.62
C ARG A 319 11.11 2.24 11.33
N LEU A 320 10.67 3.33 11.94
CA LEU A 320 9.58 4.14 11.41
C LEU A 320 10.19 5.39 10.81
N VAL A 321 9.77 5.75 9.61
CA VAL A 321 10.23 6.95 8.88
C VAL A 321 9.04 7.87 8.61
N PHE A 322 9.29 9.17 8.55
CA PHE A 322 8.24 10.11 8.19
C PHE A 322 7.92 10.03 6.71
N THR A 323 6.63 10.01 6.41
CA THR A 323 6.08 10.07 5.05
C THR A 323 5.04 11.18 4.99
N SER A 324 4.92 11.84 3.84
CA SER A 324 3.91 12.88 3.65
C SER A 324 2.50 12.29 3.61
N ARG A 325 1.58 12.93 4.33
CA ARG A 325 0.12 12.74 4.31
C ARG A 325 -0.52 13.98 3.69
N PRO A 326 -0.42 14.14 2.37
CA PRO A 326 -0.86 15.35 1.71
C PRO A 326 -2.38 15.43 1.63
N ALA A 327 -2.90 16.66 1.69
CA ALA A 327 -4.32 16.93 1.53
C ALA A 327 -4.72 17.08 0.06
N THR A 328 -3.77 17.35 -0.84
CA THR A 328 -3.97 17.48 -2.29
C THR A 328 -2.79 16.83 -3.02
N LEU A 329 -2.81 16.78 -4.35
CA LEU A 329 -1.67 16.32 -5.14
C LEU A 329 -0.71 17.43 -5.58
N ARG A 330 -0.96 18.70 -5.20
CA ARG A 330 -0.14 19.83 -5.64
C ARG A 330 1.20 19.84 -4.91
N GLU A 331 2.28 20.08 -5.63
CA GLU A 331 3.64 20.08 -5.09
C GLU A 331 3.85 21.21 -4.07
N GLU A 332 3.20 22.37 -4.26
CA GLU A 332 3.21 23.49 -3.30
C GLU A 332 2.64 23.10 -1.92
N ASP A 333 1.63 22.23 -1.90
CA ASP A 333 0.98 21.78 -0.65
C ASP A 333 1.80 20.69 0.06
N LEU A 334 2.76 20.04 -0.62
CA LEU A 334 3.56 18.96 -0.04
C LEU A 334 4.63 19.42 0.94
N GLU A 335 5.12 20.64 0.78
CA GLU A 335 6.08 21.23 1.72
C GLU A 335 5.47 21.38 3.12
N ASP A 336 4.17 21.66 3.18
CA ASP A 336 3.41 21.88 4.42
C ASP A 336 2.49 20.69 4.80
N ALA A 337 2.38 19.69 3.93
CA ALA A 337 1.55 18.50 4.16
C ALA A 337 1.85 17.83 5.50
N SER A 338 0.81 17.39 6.21
CA SER A 338 0.98 16.59 7.44
C SER A 338 1.88 15.38 7.21
N LEU A 339 2.47 14.84 8.27
CA LEU A 339 3.29 13.64 8.24
C LEU A 339 2.58 12.49 8.95
N TYR A 340 2.97 11.28 8.58
CA TYR A 340 2.67 10.05 9.32
C TYR A 340 3.92 9.17 9.37
N LEU A 341 3.89 8.12 10.19
CA LEU A 341 5.04 7.23 10.38
C LEU A 341 4.80 5.90 9.64
N ALA A 342 5.56 5.69 8.56
CA ALA A 342 5.52 4.45 7.79
C ALA A 342 6.64 3.49 8.24
N PRO A 343 6.39 2.18 8.33
CA PRO A 343 7.40 1.21 8.74
C PRO A 343 8.43 0.96 7.64
N SER A 344 9.67 0.69 8.02
CA SER A 344 10.79 0.46 7.10
C SER A 344 11.77 -0.57 7.66
N GLY A 345 12.47 -1.28 6.79
CA GLY A 345 13.51 -2.23 7.18
C GLY A 345 12.97 -3.64 7.36
N LYS A 346 13.76 -4.49 8.02
CA LYS A 346 13.54 -5.94 8.05
C LYS A 346 13.04 -6.39 9.41
N TYR A 347 11.99 -7.21 9.43
CA TYR A 347 11.38 -7.75 10.65
C TYR A 347 11.31 -9.27 10.54
N GLU A 348 11.75 -10.00 11.57
CA GLU A 348 11.52 -11.45 11.62
C GLU A 348 10.09 -11.74 12.08
N LEU A 349 9.46 -12.71 11.44
CA LEU A 349 8.08 -13.11 11.71
C LEU A 349 8.06 -14.25 12.74
N LYS A 350 7.23 -14.10 13.77
CA LYS A 350 6.91 -15.13 14.75
C LYS A 350 5.41 -15.24 14.90
N VAL A 351 4.87 -16.44 15.09
CA VAL A 351 3.44 -16.63 15.32
C VAL A 351 3.28 -17.41 16.63
N PRO A 352 3.08 -16.75 17.77
CA PRO A 352 2.86 -17.43 19.03
C PRO A 352 1.48 -18.08 19.08
N ASN A 353 1.40 -19.24 19.71
CA ASN A 353 0.15 -19.84 20.14
C ASN A 353 -0.10 -19.44 21.61
N TYR A 354 -0.99 -18.48 21.82
CA TYR A 354 -1.28 -17.98 23.17
C TYR A 354 -1.85 -19.03 24.13
N THR A 355 -2.31 -20.18 23.62
CA THR A 355 -2.79 -21.28 24.47
C THR A 355 -1.67 -22.19 24.95
N SER A 356 -0.69 -22.51 24.11
CA SER A 356 0.41 -23.42 24.48
C SER A 356 1.66 -22.69 24.98
N GLY A 357 1.85 -21.42 24.63
CA GLY A 357 3.12 -20.71 24.88
C GLY A 357 4.16 -20.88 23.78
N ASP A 358 4.01 -21.92 22.96
CA ASP A 358 4.93 -22.24 21.87
C ASP A 358 4.62 -21.44 20.60
N LEU A 359 5.58 -21.42 19.67
CA LEU A 359 5.33 -20.95 18.31
C LEU A 359 4.47 -21.95 17.55
N VAL A 360 3.59 -21.45 16.68
CA VAL A 360 2.88 -22.27 15.70
C VAL A 360 3.90 -22.85 14.72
N PRO A 361 3.97 -24.19 14.56
CA PRO A 361 4.99 -24.81 13.70
C PRO A 361 4.93 -24.37 12.24
N GLU A 362 3.71 -24.15 11.74
CA GLU A 362 3.43 -23.66 10.39
C GLU A 362 2.22 -22.72 10.42
N ALA A 363 2.40 -21.50 9.91
CA ALA A 363 1.39 -20.47 9.89
C ALA A 363 1.26 -19.84 8.48
N ASN A 364 0.03 -19.59 8.05
CA ASN A 364 -0.28 -18.96 6.77
C ASN A 364 -0.57 -17.47 7.02
N VAL A 365 0.44 -16.62 6.83
CA VAL A 365 0.32 -15.16 7.01
C VAL A 365 -0.42 -14.56 5.83
N ILE A 366 -1.58 -13.95 6.07
CA ILE A 366 -2.43 -13.41 5.02
C ILE A 366 -1.80 -12.17 4.38
N CYS A 367 -1.90 -12.09 3.07
CA CYS A 367 -1.51 -10.93 2.28
C CYS A 367 -2.71 -10.05 1.94
N GLY A 368 -3.88 -10.65 1.73
CA GLY A 368 -5.15 -9.99 1.42
C GLY A 368 -6.25 -10.34 2.42
N ILE A 369 -7.32 -9.53 2.42
CA ILE A 369 -8.39 -9.60 3.42
C ILE A 369 -9.21 -10.90 3.37
N SER A 370 -9.26 -11.59 2.21
CA SER A 370 -10.02 -12.84 2.06
C SER A 370 -9.36 -14.04 2.74
N GLY A 371 -8.08 -13.93 3.09
CA GLY A 371 -7.30 -15.01 3.71
C GLY A 371 -6.87 -16.14 2.76
N LEU A 372 -7.18 -16.03 1.45
CA LEU A 372 -6.76 -17.01 0.45
C LEU A 372 -5.44 -16.69 -0.25
N GLU A 373 -4.93 -15.49 0.00
CA GLU A 373 -3.60 -15.07 -0.42
C GLU A 373 -2.70 -15.00 0.81
N TYR A 374 -1.64 -15.80 0.82
CA TYR A 374 -0.78 -15.93 1.99
C TYR A 374 0.63 -16.39 1.66
N VAL A 375 1.53 -16.16 2.61
CA VAL A 375 2.89 -16.72 2.64
C VAL A 375 3.02 -17.58 3.88
N LYS A 376 3.69 -18.73 3.75
CA LYS A 376 3.94 -19.63 4.88
C LYS A 376 5.10 -19.12 5.73
N VAL A 377 4.96 -19.28 7.04
CA VAL A 377 5.99 -19.03 8.04
C VAL A 377 6.17 -20.30 8.85
N LEU A 378 7.40 -20.80 8.91
CA LEU A 378 7.77 -21.99 9.67
C LEU A 378 8.57 -21.60 10.92
N ASP A 379 8.26 -22.23 12.06
CA ASP A 379 8.90 -21.92 13.34
C ASP A 379 10.44 -22.07 13.33
N LYS A 380 10.94 -23.08 12.60
CA LYS A 380 12.35 -23.47 12.50
C LYS A 380 13.11 -22.79 11.37
N VAL A 381 12.43 -22.02 10.52
CA VAL A 381 13.05 -21.30 9.40
C VAL A 381 12.83 -19.81 9.58
N PRO A 382 13.88 -19.01 9.80
CA PRO A 382 13.75 -17.57 9.89
C PRO A 382 13.02 -17.00 8.67
N SER A 383 11.83 -16.47 8.92
CA SER A 383 10.97 -15.82 7.95
C SER A 383 10.97 -14.34 8.24
N TYR A 384 11.06 -13.51 7.21
CA TYR A 384 11.22 -12.08 7.37
C TYR A 384 10.30 -11.33 6.43
N LEU A 385 9.84 -10.19 6.94
CA LEU A 385 9.09 -9.16 6.24
C LEU A 385 10.00 -7.94 6.11
N ARG A 386 10.36 -7.58 4.88
CA ARG A 386 11.10 -6.35 4.58
C ARG A 386 10.14 -5.29 4.09
N LEU A 387 10.07 -4.16 4.78
CA LEU A 387 9.22 -3.02 4.44
C LEU A 387 10.04 -1.93 3.75
N GLU A 388 9.61 -1.58 2.55
CA GLU A 388 10.22 -0.56 1.70
C GLU A 388 9.28 0.65 1.64
N PRO A 389 9.67 1.82 2.16
CA PRO A 389 8.89 3.05 2.05
C PRO A 389 9.00 3.69 0.65
N ASP A 390 8.29 4.80 0.42
CA ASP A 390 8.17 5.52 -0.88
C ASP A 390 7.55 4.70 -2.01
N GLN A 391 6.68 3.76 -1.65
CA GLN A 391 5.95 2.97 -2.62
C GLN A 391 4.61 3.63 -2.96
N ALA A 392 4.11 3.42 -4.18
CA ALA A 392 2.87 4.05 -4.63
C ALA A 392 1.70 3.79 -3.66
N ALA A 393 0.92 4.82 -3.35
CA ALA A 393 -0.20 4.68 -2.41
C ALA A 393 -1.49 5.33 -2.90
N PHE A 394 -1.47 6.00 -4.05
CA PHE A 394 -2.66 6.68 -4.57
C PHE A 394 -3.48 5.75 -5.47
N ALA A 395 -4.76 5.62 -5.13
CA ALA A 395 -5.79 4.93 -5.88
C ALA A 395 -6.69 5.96 -6.60
N PRO A 396 -6.28 6.50 -7.77
CA PRO A 396 -7.01 7.56 -8.49
C PRO A 396 -8.43 7.15 -8.91
N ALA A 397 -8.61 5.85 -9.06
CA ALA A 397 -9.79 5.18 -9.56
C ALA A 397 -10.77 4.74 -8.47
N PHE A 398 -10.37 4.82 -7.20
CA PHE A 398 -11.20 4.38 -6.09
C PHE A 398 -12.16 5.48 -5.67
N VAL A 399 -13.38 5.07 -5.35
CA VAL A 399 -14.41 5.89 -4.74
C VAL A 399 -14.96 5.13 -3.54
N SER A 400 -15.01 5.83 -2.40
CA SER A 400 -15.56 5.30 -1.16
C SER A 400 -17.04 4.97 -1.32
N ALA A 401 -17.38 3.69 -1.20
CA ALA A 401 -18.76 3.23 -1.21
C ALA A 401 -19.49 3.71 0.05
N TYR A 402 -18.80 3.71 1.19
CA TYR A 402 -19.34 4.25 2.44
C TYR A 402 -19.77 5.72 2.30
N ALA A 403 -18.88 6.58 1.80
CA ALA A 403 -19.17 8.00 1.65
C ALA A 403 -20.24 8.24 0.59
N LEU A 404 -20.19 7.50 -0.52
CA LEU A 404 -21.23 7.56 -1.54
C LEU A 404 -22.61 7.23 -0.95
N LEU A 405 -22.73 6.14 -0.17
CA LEU A 405 -23.98 5.74 0.48
C LEU A 405 -24.49 6.80 1.46
N ARG A 406 -23.59 7.35 2.29
CA ARG A 406 -23.89 8.43 3.23
C ARG A 406 -24.46 9.66 2.52
N ASP A 407 -23.79 10.12 1.46
CA ASP A 407 -24.12 11.39 0.79
C ASP A 407 -25.29 11.23 -0.17
N LEU A 408 -25.48 10.04 -0.75
CA LEU A 408 -26.60 9.71 -1.62
C LEU A 408 -27.94 10.01 -0.94
N LYS A 409 -28.07 9.75 0.37
CA LYS A 409 -29.24 10.12 1.16
C LYS A 409 -29.49 11.63 1.11
N GLY A 410 -28.49 12.45 1.40
CA GLY A 410 -28.60 13.92 1.35
C GLY A 410 -28.86 14.45 -0.06
N ILE A 411 -28.25 13.83 -1.08
CA ILE A 411 -28.49 14.16 -2.49
C ILE A 411 -29.96 13.88 -2.86
N ILE A 412 -30.51 12.73 -2.43
CA ILE A 412 -31.92 12.38 -2.66
C ILE A 412 -32.87 13.29 -1.87
N GLU A 413 -32.58 13.55 -0.59
CA GLU A 413 -33.42 14.36 0.31
C GLU A 413 -33.47 15.84 -0.09
N SER A 414 -32.34 16.43 -0.49
CA SER A 414 -32.27 17.82 -0.95
C SER A 414 -33.07 18.11 -2.23
N ARG A 415 -33.50 17.05 -2.93
CA ARG A 415 -34.22 17.12 -4.21
C ARG A 415 -35.69 16.70 -4.10
N LYS A 416 -36.18 16.32 -2.92
CA LYS A 416 -37.61 16.05 -2.69
C LYS A 416 -38.38 17.35 -2.40
N ASN A 417 -39.58 17.48 -2.99
CA ASN A 417 -40.56 18.49 -2.58
C ASN A 417 -41.05 18.19 -1.14
N VAL A 418 -41.35 19.25 -0.39
CA VAL A 418 -41.56 19.38 1.08
C VAL A 418 -42.53 18.37 1.77
N ASN A 419 -43.18 17.43 1.06
CA ASN A 419 -44.26 16.60 1.60
C ASN A 419 -44.02 15.07 1.56
N SER A 420 -42.78 14.57 1.47
CA SER A 420 -42.48 13.13 1.50
C SER A 420 -42.05 12.66 2.90
N PRO A 421 -42.42 11.44 3.35
CA PRO A 421 -41.85 10.88 4.57
C PRO A 421 -40.33 10.72 4.44
N PHE A 422 -39.63 11.03 5.53
CA PHE A 422 -38.18 10.94 5.68
C PHE A 422 -37.65 9.55 5.34
N LEU A 423 -36.46 9.46 4.73
CA LEU A 423 -35.70 8.19 4.77
C LEU A 423 -35.35 7.95 6.25
N PRO A 424 -35.61 6.74 6.80
CA PRO A 424 -35.19 6.41 8.17
C PRO A 424 -33.72 6.79 8.38
N GLU A 425 -33.36 7.24 9.60
CA GLU A 425 -32.00 7.67 9.95
C GLU A 425 -30.93 6.61 9.60
N ASP A 426 -31.33 5.33 9.60
CA ASP A 426 -30.47 4.16 9.41
C ASP A 426 -30.79 3.36 8.13
N THR A 427 -30.88 4.02 6.97
CA THR A 427 -31.19 3.32 5.70
C THR A 427 -29.99 2.53 5.16
N ILE A 428 -29.72 1.40 5.82
CA ILE A 428 -28.91 0.28 5.32
C ILE A 428 -29.76 -0.70 4.48
N ASP A 429 -31.03 -0.37 4.26
CA ASP A 429 -32.00 -1.20 3.53
C ASP A 429 -31.75 -1.08 2.02
N LEU A 430 -30.81 -1.92 1.53
CA LEU A 430 -30.43 -2.04 0.13
C LEU A 430 -31.62 -2.42 -0.77
N ASP A 431 -32.64 -3.09 -0.20
CA ASP A 431 -33.85 -3.54 -0.89
C ASP A 431 -34.88 -2.41 -1.11
N MET A 432 -34.59 -1.17 -0.68
CA MET A 432 -35.51 -0.06 -0.85
C MET A 432 -35.74 0.24 -2.34
N PRO A 433 -37.01 0.22 -2.81
CA PRO A 433 -37.34 0.67 -4.14
C PRO A 433 -37.04 2.16 -4.31
N ILE A 434 -36.38 2.52 -5.42
CA ILE A 434 -36.29 3.89 -5.93
C ILE A 434 -37.69 4.38 -6.41
N GLU A 435 -38.68 3.46 -6.37
CA GLU A 435 -40.04 3.44 -6.92
C GLU A 435 -40.57 4.66 -7.68
N GLU A 436 -40.97 4.38 -8.92
CA GLU A 436 -42.19 4.90 -9.49
C GLU A 436 -43.42 4.33 -8.75
N THR A 437 -44.09 5.12 -7.90
CA THR A 437 -45.49 4.84 -7.55
C THR A 437 -46.39 5.96 -8.04
N TYR A 438 -46.90 5.79 -9.27
CA TYR A 438 -47.99 6.59 -9.80
C TYR A 438 -49.28 6.31 -9.01
N SER A 439 -49.57 7.24 -8.10
CA SER A 439 -50.93 7.75 -7.88
C SER A 439 -50.95 9.07 -7.11
N ASN A 440 -49.90 9.40 -6.34
CA ASN A 440 -49.89 10.59 -5.46
C ASN A 440 -48.67 11.54 -5.60
N GLY A 441 -47.80 11.37 -6.61
CA GLY A 441 -46.75 12.35 -6.93
C GLY A 441 -45.48 12.34 -6.06
N LEU A 442 -45.04 11.16 -5.60
CA LEU A 442 -43.94 11.00 -4.63
C LEU A 442 -42.68 10.26 -5.17
N GLY A 443 -42.46 10.19 -6.49
CA GLY A 443 -41.30 9.50 -7.10
C GLY A 443 -40.17 10.42 -7.63
N ILE A 444 -38.97 9.86 -7.82
CA ILE A 444 -37.82 10.52 -8.48
C ILE A 444 -38.00 10.40 -10.01
N ASN A 445 -38.30 11.51 -10.70
CA ASN A 445 -38.46 11.52 -12.17
C ASN A 445 -37.10 11.48 -12.91
N ASP A 446 -37.12 11.21 -14.22
CA ASP A 446 -35.90 11.14 -15.06
C ASP A 446 -35.00 12.38 -14.97
N GLN A 447 -35.61 13.57 -14.83
CA GLN A 447 -34.86 14.80 -14.66
C GLN A 447 -34.10 14.82 -13.32
N ALA A 448 -34.75 14.41 -12.23
CA ALA A 448 -34.12 14.29 -10.93
C ALA A 448 -33.05 13.19 -10.92
N ARG A 449 -33.26 12.09 -11.64
CA ARG A 449 -32.23 11.06 -11.86
C ARG A 449 -31.03 11.62 -12.61
N GLU A 450 -31.22 12.42 -13.66
CA GLU A 450 -30.11 13.10 -14.36
C GLU A 450 -29.38 14.11 -13.46
N GLU A 451 -30.10 14.84 -12.61
CA GLU A 451 -29.51 15.77 -11.64
C GLU A 451 -28.69 15.03 -10.57
N ILE A 452 -29.18 13.89 -10.06
CA ILE A 452 -28.45 13.00 -9.14
C ILE A 452 -27.19 12.49 -9.84
N LEU A 453 -27.30 11.99 -11.06
CA LEU A 453 -26.17 11.45 -11.81
C LEU A 453 -25.10 12.53 -12.07
N ASN A 454 -25.51 13.75 -12.41
CA ASN A 454 -24.59 14.88 -12.56
C ASN A 454 -23.94 15.30 -11.24
N SER A 455 -24.68 15.26 -10.13
CA SER A 455 -24.16 15.58 -8.79
C SER A 455 -23.12 14.55 -8.36
N VAL A 456 -23.42 13.26 -8.55
CA VAL A 456 -22.49 12.16 -8.30
C VAL A 456 -21.28 12.24 -9.24
N LYS A 457 -21.46 12.59 -10.51
CA LYS A 457 -20.36 12.85 -11.45
C LYS A 457 -19.41 13.92 -10.93
N LEU A 458 -19.97 15.06 -10.52
CA LEU A 458 -19.19 16.20 -10.06
C LEU A 458 -18.44 15.86 -8.76
N ALA A 459 -19.08 15.08 -7.90
CA ALA A 459 -18.54 14.80 -6.57
C ALA A 459 -17.49 13.70 -6.53
N TYR A 460 -17.64 12.65 -7.34
CA TYR A 460 -16.84 11.43 -7.20
C TYR A 460 -15.98 11.10 -8.42
N PHE A 461 -16.16 11.78 -9.57
CA PHE A 461 -15.46 11.42 -10.81
C PHE A 461 -14.42 12.48 -11.23
N PRO A 462 -13.38 12.07 -11.98
CA PRO A 462 -12.40 12.99 -12.54
C PRO A 462 -13.01 14.07 -13.45
N PRO A 463 -12.34 15.22 -13.60
CA PRO A 463 -12.79 16.29 -14.49
C PRO A 463 -12.87 15.79 -15.92
N GLY A 464 -13.94 16.16 -16.63
CA GLY A 464 -14.15 15.71 -18.00
C GLY A 464 -14.63 14.26 -18.11
N TYR A 465 -14.78 13.52 -17.00
CA TYR A 465 -15.46 12.23 -17.03
C TYR A 465 -16.89 12.41 -17.56
N GLN A 466 -17.26 11.58 -18.52
CA GLN A 466 -18.61 11.51 -19.07
C GLN A 466 -19.09 10.08 -18.95
N PHE A 467 -20.25 9.91 -18.32
CA PHE A 467 -20.96 8.64 -18.41
C PHE A 467 -21.29 8.37 -19.88
N SER A 468 -20.96 7.17 -20.35
CA SER A 468 -21.41 6.74 -21.68
C SER A 468 -22.95 6.75 -21.75
N GLU A 469 -23.52 6.92 -22.93
CA GLU A 469 -24.97 6.90 -23.11
C GLU A 469 -25.58 5.58 -22.59
N ALA A 470 -24.91 4.45 -22.83
CA ALA A 470 -25.29 3.15 -22.29
C ALA A 470 -25.26 3.11 -20.74
N ALA A 471 -24.24 3.73 -20.13
CA ALA A 471 -24.15 3.84 -18.68
C ALA A 471 -25.31 4.70 -18.15
N ARG A 472 -25.57 5.87 -18.74
CA ARG A 472 -26.70 6.73 -18.36
C ARG A 472 -28.04 6.00 -18.48
N SER A 473 -28.28 5.30 -19.59
CA SER A 473 -29.51 4.51 -19.77
C SER A 473 -29.63 3.39 -18.74
N LYS A 474 -28.53 2.69 -18.39
CA LYS A 474 -28.54 1.66 -17.34
C LYS A 474 -28.86 2.28 -15.98
N PHE A 475 -28.31 3.45 -15.64
CA PHE A 475 -28.65 4.19 -14.41
C PHE A 475 -30.13 4.59 -14.34
N MET A 476 -30.70 5.06 -15.46
CA MET A 476 -32.11 5.43 -15.52
C MET A 476 -33.05 4.22 -15.34
N ALA A 477 -32.57 3.01 -15.60
CA ALA A 477 -33.36 1.78 -15.51
C ALA A 477 -33.28 1.09 -14.13
N LEU A 478 -32.54 1.64 -13.16
CA LEU A 478 -32.39 1.02 -11.84
C LEU A 478 -33.65 1.22 -11.00
N GLU A 479 -34.06 0.16 -10.30
CA GLU A 479 -35.33 0.07 -9.58
C GLU A 479 -35.16 0.13 -8.07
N ILE A 480 -34.00 -0.28 -7.53
CA ILE A 480 -33.69 -0.29 -6.09
C ILE A 480 -32.33 0.36 -5.77
N VAL A 481 -32.16 0.81 -4.53
CA VAL A 481 -30.93 1.51 -4.08
C VAL A 481 -29.69 0.62 -4.22
N GLU A 482 -29.79 -0.68 -3.94
CA GLU A 482 -28.70 -1.64 -4.16
C GLU A 482 -28.18 -1.64 -5.59
N GLU A 483 -29.09 -1.66 -6.57
CA GLU A 483 -28.73 -1.65 -8.00
C GLU A 483 -28.01 -0.36 -8.38
N MET A 484 -28.40 0.78 -7.82
CA MET A 484 -27.73 2.05 -8.02
C MET A 484 -26.32 2.08 -7.44
N VAL A 485 -26.15 1.51 -6.25
CA VAL A 485 -24.85 1.41 -5.59
C VAL A 485 -23.94 0.47 -6.36
N ASN A 486 -24.44 -0.70 -6.76
CA ASN A 486 -23.73 -1.67 -7.58
C ASN A 486 -23.37 -1.08 -8.94
N TRP A 487 -24.30 -0.38 -9.59
CA TRP A 487 -24.04 0.28 -10.88
C TRP A 487 -22.99 1.38 -10.77
N LEU A 488 -23.03 2.20 -9.72
CA LEU A 488 -22.04 3.23 -9.47
C LEU A 488 -20.66 2.59 -9.26
N GLN A 489 -20.57 1.58 -8.40
CA GLN A 489 -19.34 0.81 -8.18
C GLN A 489 -18.81 0.19 -9.49
N GLU A 490 -19.66 -0.46 -10.29
CA GLU A 490 -19.29 -1.04 -11.59
C GLU A 490 -18.80 0.01 -12.60
N THR A 491 -19.43 1.18 -12.62
CA THR A 491 -19.10 2.27 -13.54
C THR A 491 -17.80 2.96 -13.14
N LEU A 492 -17.56 3.08 -11.84
CA LEU A 492 -16.30 3.51 -11.25
C LEU A 492 -15.16 2.54 -11.58
N GLN A 493 -15.40 1.23 -11.39
CA GLN A 493 -14.47 0.17 -11.76
C GLN A 493 -14.16 0.13 -13.26
N ALA A 494 -15.13 0.45 -14.12
CA ALA A 494 -14.92 0.49 -15.56
C ALA A 494 -14.12 1.73 -16.01
N GLY A 495 -14.38 2.90 -15.42
CA GLY A 495 -13.65 4.13 -15.70
C GLY A 495 -12.18 4.08 -15.25
N ALA A 496 -11.91 3.35 -14.16
CA ALA A 496 -10.57 3.05 -13.66
C ALA A 496 -9.70 2.22 -14.62
N ARG A 497 -10.32 1.32 -15.39
CA ARG A 497 -9.64 0.26 -16.16
C ARG A 497 -9.35 0.63 -17.62
N THR A 498 -9.90 1.74 -18.13
CA THR A 498 -9.68 2.21 -19.51
C THR A 498 -8.36 2.96 -19.71
N GLY A 499 -7.70 3.41 -18.63
CA GLY A 499 -6.30 3.82 -18.65
C GLY A 499 -5.41 2.57 -18.64
N GLY A 500 -5.10 2.05 -19.83
CA GLY A 500 -4.58 0.70 -20.04
C GLY A 500 -3.60 0.19 -18.99
N GLY A 501 -4.05 -0.76 -18.16
CA GLY A 501 -3.28 -1.78 -17.43
C GLY A 501 -2.10 -1.39 -16.54
N GLN A 502 -1.59 -0.16 -16.56
CA GLN A 502 -0.24 0.12 -16.09
C GLN A 502 -0.15 0.79 -14.71
N GLU A 503 -1.19 1.39 -14.13
CA GLU A 503 -1.04 2.02 -12.80
C GLU A 503 -2.33 1.94 -11.96
N ALA A 504 -2.64 0.76 -11.41
CA ALA A 504 -3.71 0.59 -10.42
C ALA A 504 -3.44 1.38 -9.11
N LEU A 505 -2.15 1.55 -8.78
CA LEU A 505 -1.64 2.51 -7.81
C LEU A 505 -0.56 3.35 -8.49
N VAL A 506 -0.59 4.67 -8.30
CA VAL A 506 0.31 5.61 -8.98
C VAL A 506 1.33 6.16 -8.00
N SER A 507 2.61 6.07 -8.35
CA SER A 507 3.71 6.88 -7.80
C SER A 507 4.09 7.93 -8.85
N ASN A 508 4.86 8.97 -8.49
CA ASN A 508 5.29 10.01 -9.44
C ASN A 508 5.75 9.43 -10.79
N PRO A 509 5.15 9.83 -11.92
CA PRO A 509 5.58 9.33 -13.21
C PRO A 509 6.98 9.87 -13.50
N VAL A 510 7.90 8.96 -13.73
CA VAL A 510 9.12 9.29 -14.48
C VAL A 510 8.71 9.46 -15.93
N SER A 511 8.73 10.71 -16.40
CA SER A 511 8.75 11.15 -17.81
C SER A 511 7.98 10.24 -18.79
N GLY A 512 6.65 10.35 -18.84
CA GLY A 512 5.87 9.62 -19.84
C GLY A 512 4.36 9.86 -19.81
N ALA A 513 3.78 10.09 -18.62
CA ALA A 513 2.41 10.55 -18.49
C ALA A 513 2.37 12.09 -18.48
N ASN A 514 1.55 12.70 -19.34
CA ASN A 514 1.27 14.14 -19.34
C ASN A 514 0.47 14.54 -18.09
N LEU A 515 1.08 14.46 -16.91
CA LEU A 515 0.57 15.21 -15.77
C LEU A 515 1.07 16.66 -15.89
N PRO A 516 0.27 17.65 -15.48
CA PRO A 516 0.76 19.02 -15.38
C PRO A 516 2.01 19.04 -14.48
N ALA A 517 3.00 19.87 -14.83
CA ALA A 517 4.13 20.11 -13.93
C ALA A 517 3.61 20.62 -12.57
N GLY A 518 4.20 20.15 -11.46
CA GLY A 518 3.81 20.57 -10.10
C GLY A 518 2.84 19.63 -9.38
N PHE A 519 2.71 18.37 -9.79
CA PHE A 519 1.96 17.35 -9.06
C PHE A 519 2.91 16.27 -8.48
N ARG A 520 2.58 15.78 -7.29
CA ARG A 520 3.30 14.65 -6.67
C ARG A 520 2.34 13.73 -5.91
N PHE A 521 2.50 12.41 -6.10
CA PHE A 521 1.64 11.40 -5.50
C PHE A 521 2.08 10.99 -4.09
N PRO A 522 1.12 10.69 -3.20
CA PRO A 522 1.42 10.15 -1.89
C PRO A 522 2.01 8.73 -1.98
N THR A 523 2.85 8.42 -1.00
CA THR A 523 3.54 7.14 -0.89
C THR A 523 3.28 6.45 0.44
N THR A 524 3.60 5.16 0.53
CA THR A 524 3.48 4.28 1.70
C THR A 524 4.62 3.27 1.73
N SER A 525 4.59 2.33 2.68
CA SER A 525 5.47 1.16 2.67
C SER A 525 4.79 -0.06 2.07
N TRP A 526 5.51 -0.79 1.21
CA TRP A 526 5.12 -2.14 0.78
C TRP A 526 6.09 -3.18 1.32
N ALA A 527 5.69 -4.45 1.26
CA ALA A 527 6.46 -5.53 1.84
C ALA A 527 7.10 -6.44 0.79
N TYR A 528 8.16 -7.11 1.22
CA TYR A 528 8.74 -8.26 0.55
C TYR A 528 8.96 -9.38 1.57
N PHE A 529 8.51 -10.58 1.23
CA PHE A 529 8.70 -11.76 2.08
C PHE A 529 9.95 -12.53 1.66
N HIS A 530 10.73 -12.96 2.65
CA HIS A 530 11.78 -13.94 2.43
C HIS A 530 11.83 -14.96 3.58
N GLU A 531 11.91 -16.24 3.26
CA GLU A 531 12.01 -17.36 4.22
C GLU A 531 13.26 -18.17 3.88
N GLY A 532 14.30 -18.15 4.73
CA GLY A 532 15.60 -18.72 4.37
C GLY A 532 16.10 -18.22 3.00
N ASP A 533 16.29 -19.14 2.05
CA ASP A 533 16.73 -18.84 0.67
C ASP A 533 15.56 -18.52 -0.29
N SER A 534 14.29 -18.73 0.10
CA SER A 534 13.11 -18.42 -0.72
C SER A 534 11.78 -18.53 0.03
N ALA A 535 10.81 -17.69 -0.31
CA ALA A 535 9.42 -17.84 0.14
C ALA A 535 8.51 -18.35 -1.00
N VAL A 536 7.35 -18.91 -0.66
CA VAL A 536 6.32 -19.28 -1.63
C VAL A 536 5.05 -18.48 -1.36
N TYR A 537 4.58 -17.78 -2.39
CA TYR A 537 3.30 -17.10 -2.39
C TYR A 537 2.21 -18.09 -2.80
N TYR A 538 1.20 -18.22 -1.95
CA TYR A 538 -0.01 -18.98 -2.21
C TYR A 538 -1.14 -18.00 -2.50
N SER A 539 -1.90 -18.28 -3.55
CA SER A 539 -3.07 -17.50 -3.90
C SER A 539 -4.12 -18.46 -4.44
N GLN A 540 -5.33 -18.34 -3.91
CA GLN A 540 -6.48 -19.10 -4.39
C GLN A 540 -7.74 -18.25 -4.55
N PRO A 541 -8.52 -18.67 -5.55
CA PRO A 541 -9.95 -18.72 -5.65
C PRO A 541 -10.88 -18.35 -4.49
N ASP A 542 -11.33 -17.10 -4.24
CA ASP A 542 -12.40 -16.85 -3.21
C ASP A 542 -13.64 -17.73 -3.42
N GLN A 543 -14.11 -17.85 -4.67
CA GLN A 543 -15.31 -18.64 -4.99
C GLN A 543 -15.03 -20.13 -5.26
N ALA A 544 -13.83 -20.59 -4.91
CA ALA A 544 -13.13 -21.52 -5.78
C ALA A 544 -11.93 -22.19 -5.08
N VAL A 545 -12.07 -22.31 -3.77
CA VAL A 545 -11.13 -22.95 -2.86
C VAL A 545 -10.99 -24.42 -3.23
N LEU A 546 -9.75 -24.88 -3.36
CA LEU A 546 -9.46 -26.24 -3.74
C LEU A 546 -9.45 -27.16 -2.53
N TYR A 547 -10.04 -28.34 -2.68
CA TYR A 547 -10.06 -29.36 -1.64
C TYR A 547 -9.55 -30.70 -2.17
N LYS A 548 -8.93 -31.48 -1.29
CA LYS A 548 -8.48 -32.84 -1.61
C LYS A 548 -9.69 -33.77 -1.70
N ALA A 549 -9.75 -34.54 -2.77
CA ALA A 549 -10.82 -35.52 -3.00
C ALA A 549 -10.56 -36.89 -2.32
N GLU A 550 -9.38 -37.08 -1.74
CA GLU A 550 -9.03 -38.31 -1.02
C GLU A 550 -9.81 -38.40 0.29
N SER A 551 -10.03 -39.62 0.79
CA SER A 551 -10.71 -39.85 2.07
C SER A 551 -9.92 -39.20 3.21
N SER A 552 -10.26 -37.97 3.56
CA SER A 552 -9.79 -37.34 4.78
C SER A 552 -10.33 -38.15 5.96
N SER A 553 -9.56 -38.23 7.04
CA SER A 553 -9.97 -38.92 8.27
C SER A 553 -11.01 -38.12 9.09
N SER A 554 -11.63 -37.10 8.51
CA SER A 554 -12.47 -36.09 9.16
C SER A 554 -13.75 -35.84 8.37
N GLU A 555 -14.80 -35.34 9.03
CA GLU A 555 -16.10 -34.98 8.43
C GLU A 555 -16.02 -33.80 7.43
N PHE A 556 -14.83 -33.24 7.21
CA PHE A 556 -14.58 -32.08 6.35
C PHE A 556 -13.53 -32.41 5.27
N LEU A 557 -13.66 -31.78 4.09
CA LEU A 557 -12.68 -31.88 3.03
C LEU A 557 -11.41 -31.10 3.40
N ASP A 558 -10.24 -31.68 3.17
CA ASP A 558 -8.97 -31.01 3.44
C ASP A 558 -8.69 -29.93 2.38
N PHE A 559 -8.33 -28.72 2.81
CA PHE A 559 -7.88 -27.67 1.91
C PHE A 559 -6.64 -28.11 1.13
N MET A 560 -6.67 -27.89 -0.19
CA MET A 560 -5.56 -28.19 -1.09
C MET A 560 -4.82 -26.90 -1.40
N GLU A 561 -3.66 -26.73 -0.78
CA GLU A 561 -2.82 -25.56 -0.98
C GLU A 561 -2.13 -25.64 -2.35
N VAL A 562 -2.36 -24.64 -3.20
CA VAL A 562 -1.70 -24.52 -4.50
C VAL A 562 -0.75 -23.33 -4.45
N PRO A 563 0.56 -23.54 -4.67
CA PRO A 563 1.49 -22.43 -4.82
C PRO A 563 1.11 -21.63 -6.07
N ALA A 564 1.16 -20.30 -5.95
CA ALA A 564 1.08 -19.44 -7.10
C ALA A 564 2.48 -19.20 -7.66
N ILE A 565 3.33 -18.51 -6.89
CA ILE A 565 4.62 -17.99 -7.38
C ILE A 565 5.69 -18.11 -6.28
N GLY A 566 6.93 -18.41 -6.67
CA GLY A 566 8.08 -18.42 -5.77
C GLY A 566 8.73 -17.04 -5.66
N LEU A 567 9.20 -16.69 -4.47
CA LEU A 567 9.91 -15.45 -4.19
C LEU A 567 11.37 -15.77 -3.81
N PRO A 568 12.37 -15.22 -4.51
CA PRO A 568 13.77 -15.46 -4.16
C PRO A 568 14.15 -14.81 -2.83
N GLY A 569 15.07 -15.41 -2.06
CA GLY A 569 15.51 -14.88 -0.77
C GLY A 569 16.27 -13.56 -0.87
N SER A 570 16.90 -13.28 -2.02
CA SER A 570 17.53 -12.00 -2.31
C SER A 570 17.58 -11.72 -3.81
N LEU A 571 17.68 -10.44 -4.18
CA LEU A 571 17.82 -9.98 -5.55
C LEU A 571 19.25 -9.47 -5.76
N THR A 572 19.90 -9.92 -6.84
CA THR A 572 21.19 -9.39 -7.27
C THR A 572 21.03 -7.95 -7.78
N ASP A 573 22.10 -7.16 -7.78
CA ASP A 573 22.02 -5.78 -8.27
C ASP A 573 21.62 -5.69 -9.75
N GLY A 574 21.97 -6.70 -10.56
CA GLY A 574 21.51 -6.83 -11.94
C GLY A 574 20.00 -7.05 -12.05
N GLN A 575 19.43 -7.91 -11.19
CA GLN A 575 17.97 -8.14 -11.13
C GLN A 575 17.22 -6.92 -10.57
N LYS A 576 17.80 -6.24 -9.57
CA LYS A 576 17.27 -4.96 -9.10
C LYS A 576 17.27 -3.93 -10.22
N ALA A 577 18.34 -3.86 -11.03
CA ALA A 577 18.44 -2.94 -12.16
C ALA A 577 17.45 -3.27 -13.28
N SER A 578 17.20 -4.55 -13.58
CA SER A 578 16.19 -4.94 -14.59
C SER A 578 14.77 -4.63 -14.12
N LEU A 579 14.47 -4.80 -12.83
CA LEU A 579 13.19 -4.41 -12.23
C LEU A 579 13.02 -2.89 -12.14
N LYS A 580 14.12 -2.12 -12.11
CA LYS A 580 14.12 -0.64 -12.01
C LYS A 580 13.72 0.08 -13.29
N GLY A 581 13.93 -0.49 -14.48
CA GLY A 581 13.82 0.30 -15.72
C GLY A 581 14.62 1.62 -15.65
N ASN A 582 14.20 2.66 -16.38
CA ASN A 582 14.78 4.02 -16.29
C ASN A 582 14.31 4.81 -15.05
N THR A 583 13.65 4.17 -14.08
CA THR A 583 13.10 4.87 -12.90
C THR A 583 13.99 4.68 -11.66
N PRO A 584 14.29 5.74 -10.88
CA PRO A 584 15.21 5.65 -9.73
C PRO A 584 14.72 4.81 -8.54
N GLU A 585 13.42 4.49 -8.46
CA GLU A 585 12.81 3.82 -7.32
C GLU A 585 12.60 2.32 -7.62
N ALA A 586 13.21 1.45 -6.79
CA ALA A 586 13.26 0.01 -7.03
C ALA A 586 11.94 -0.68 -6.66
N PHE A 587 11.37 -1.47 -7.58
CA PHE A 587 10.17 -2.26 -7.37
C PHE A 587 10.47 -3.67 -6.86
N LEU A 588 10.94 -3.79 -5.61
CA LEU A 588 11.19 -5.11 -5.00
C LEU A 588 10.09 -5.54 -4.04
N SER A 589 9.08 -4.71 -3.81
CA SER A 589 8.02 -4.93 -2.83
C SER A 589 6.63 -4.88 -3.46
N PHE A 590 5.66 -5.45 -2.77
CA PHE A 590 4.26 -5.51 -3.16
C PHE A 590 3.35 -5.26 -1.94
N PRO A 591 2.11 -4.79 -2.13
CA PRO A 591 1.25 -4.44 -1.01
C PRO A 591 0.84 -5.69 -0.23
N VAL A 592 1.20 -5.70 1.05
CA VAL A 592 0.80 -6.68 2.05
C VAL A 592 0.27 -5.85 3.21
N LEU A 593 -1.04 -5.82 3.38
CA LEU A 593 -1.68 -4.89 4.31
C LEU A 593 -2.06 -5.60 5.62
N PRO A 594 -1.82 -4.96 6.78
CA PRO A 594 -2.27 -5.48 8.05
C PRO A 594 -3.75 -5.16 8.28
N TYR A 595 -4.60 -6.19 8.31
CA TYR A 595 -6.05 -6.04 8.55
C TYR A 595 -6.45 -6.15 10.04
N GLY A 596 -5.51 -6.44 10.92
CA GLY A 596 -5.74 -6.37 12.36
C GLY A 596 -6.03 -4.93 12.78
N ASN A 597 -7.10 -4.73 13.55
CA ASN A 597 -7.48 -3.44 14.15
C ASN A 597 -7.83 -2.34 13.15
N VAL A 598 -8.13 -2.70 11.89
CA VAL A 598 -8.74 -1.74 10.97
C VAL A 598 -10.07 -1.25 11.52
N ASP A 599 -10.38 0.01 11.25
CA ASP A 599 -11.65 0.61 11.62
C ASP A 599 -12.81 -0.17 10.97
N PRO A 600 -13.76 -0.72 11.76
CA PRO A 600 -14.91 -1.44 11.21
C PRO A 600 -15.74 -0.62 10.22
N GLY A 601 -15.81 0.71 10.40
CA GLY A 601 -16.52 1.60 9.47
C GLY A 601 -15.87 1.68 8.09
N SER A 602 -14.57 1.41 8.02
CA SER A 602 -13.78 1.42 6.78
C SER A 602 -13.72 0.04 6.08
N LEU A 603 -14.28 -1.02 6.68
CA LEU A 603 -14.08 -2.40 6.20
C LEU A 603 -14.63 -2.62 4.78
N THR A 604 -15.80 -2.07 4.48
CA THR A 604 -16.42 -2.17 3.14
C THR A 604 -15.53 -1.55 2.07
N ASP A 605 -15.01 -0.36 2.32
CA ASP A 605 -14.14 0.36 1.39
C ASP A 605 -12.79 -0.36 1.24
N MET A 606 -12.22 -0.87 2.34
CA MET A 606 -10.99 -1.65 2.31
C MET A 606 -11.15 -2.96 1.53
N LEU A 607 -12.28 -3.66 1.67
CA LEU A 607 -12.59 -4.87 0.89
C LEU A 607 -12.71 -4.56 -0.60
N GLN A 608 -13.33 -3.44 -0.96
CA GLN A 608 -13.40 -3.00 -2.35
C GLN A 608 -12.03 -2.60 -2.91
N LEU A 609 -11.24 -1.82 -2.17
CA LEU A 609 -9.86 -1.53 -2.55
C LEU A 609 -9.07 -2.81 -2.79
N GLU A 610 -9.25 -3.81 -1.93
CA GLU A 610 -8.57 -5.11 -2.05
C GLU A 610 -8.93 -5.82 -3.35
N ASN A 611 -10.23 -6.02 -3.58
CA ASN A 611 -10.74 -6.78 -4.72
C ASN A 611 -10.51 -6.08 -6.07
N LEU A 612 -10.56 -4.75 -6.07
CA LEU A 612 -10.52 -3.98 -7.31
C LEU A 612 -9.12 -3.61 -7.76
N LEU A 613 -8.24 -3.27 -6.80
CA LEU A 613 -6.95 -2.66 -7.07
C LEU A 613 -5.79 -3.44 -6.48
N ILE A 614 -5.80 -3.71 -5.17
CA ILE A 614 -4.61 -4.18 -4.45
C ILE A 614 -4.24 -5.61 -4.84
N ASN A 615 -5.21 -6.53 -4.94
CA ASN A 615 -4.93 -7.92 -5.31
C ASN A 615 -4.27 -8.02 -6.70
N ASN A 616 -4.89 -7.42 -7.71
CA ASN A 616 -4.36 -7.41 -9.08
C ASN A 616 -2.97 -6.76 -9.15
N PHE A 617 -2.79 -5.64 -8.43
CA PHE A 617 -1.52 -4.94 -8.37
C PHE A 617 -0.43 -5.80 -7.70
N ARG A 618 -0.74 -6.43 -6.56
CA ARG A 618 0.15 -7.37 -5.86
C ARG A 618 0.55 -8.53 -6.76
N PHE A 619 -0.42 -9.20 -7.37
CA PHE A 619 -0.16 -10.36 -8.22
C PHE A 619 0.72 -9.99 -9.42
N GLY A 620 0.42 -8.86 -10.08
CA GLY A 620 1.25 -8.34 -11.17
C GLY A 620 2.69 -8.04 -10.75
N ARG A 621 2.88 -7.45 -9.56
CA ARG A 621 4.21 -7.19 -8.99
C ARG A 621 4.98 -8.48 -8.68
N ILE A 622 4.34 -9.43 -8.00
CA ILE A 622 4.96 -10.72 -7.65
C ILE A 622 5.38 -11.48 -8.92
N ARG A 623 4.53 -11.48 -9.95
CA ARG A 623 4.85 -12.07 -11.25
C ARG A 623 6.06 -11.40 -11.90
N ALA A 624 6.10 -10.06 -11.95
CA ALA A 624 7.23 -9.34 -12.51
C ALA A 624 8.55 -9.65 -11.79
N ILE A 625 8.53 -9.80 -10.46
CA ILE A 625 9.69 -10.22 -9.66
C ILE A 625 10.13 -11.64 -10.05
N SER A 626 9.20 -12.59 -10.15
CA SER A 626 9.49 -13.97 -10.54
C SER A 626 10.05 -14.06 -11.96
N GLU A 627 9.48 -13.33 -12.92
CA GLU A 627 9.97 -13.26 -14.31
C GLU A 627 11.37 -12.67 -14.39
N ALA A 628 11.63 -11.56 -13.70
CA ALA A 628 12.96 -10.92 -13.69
C ALA A 628 14.04 -11.79 -13.03
N THR A 629 13.65 -12.74 -12.19
CA THR A 629 14.57 -13.61 -11.45
C THR A 629 14.71 -14.99 -12.05
N ALA A 630 13.84 -15.35 -13.00
CA ALA A 630 13.65 -16.72 -13.48
C ALA A 630 13.49 -17.73 -12.32
N TYR A 631 12.93 -17.27 -11.18
CA TYR A 631 12.84 -18.09 -9.99
C TYR A 631 11.64 -19.04 -10.08
N VAL A 632 11.92 -20.34 -10.01
CA VAL A 632 10.91 -21.40 -10.01
C VAL A 632 10.61 -21.77 -8.56
N ALA A 633 9.33 -21.77 -8.18
CA ALA A 633 8.90 -22.12 -6.84
C ALA A 633 9.23 -23.59 -6.51
N PRO A 634 10.01 -23.89 -5.46
CA PRO A 634 10.17 -25.26 -5.00
C PRO A 634 8.94 -25.68 -4.19
N LEU A 635 8.19 -26.64 -4.72
CA LEU A 635 7.11 -27.33 -4.01
C LEU A 635 7.67 -28.46 -3.16
N LYS A 636 7.44 -28.37 -1.84
CA LYS A 636 7.68 -29.47 -0.88
C LYS A 636 6.90 -30.77 -1.17
N ASN A 637 6.05 -30.82 -2.20
CA ASN A 637 5.30 -32.00 -2.63
C ASN A 637 5.93 -32.75 -3.83
N ALA A 638 7.17 -32.44 -4.20
CA ALA A 638 7.93 -33.10 -5.26
C ALA A 638 7.90 -34.63 -5.11
N GLY A 639 7.05 -35.29 -5.91
CA GLY A 639 6.96 -36.76 -5.98
C GLY A 639 5.54 -37.35 -5.89
N ARG A 640 4.51 -36.57 -5.53
CA ARG A 640 3.12 -37.08 -5.47
C ARG A 640 2.26 -36.49 -6.58
N SER A 641 1.46 -37.35 -7.21
CA SER A 641 0.37 -36.94 -8.10
C SER A 641 -0.93 -36.91 -7.30
N PHE A 642 -1.79 -35.94 -7.54
CA PHE A 642 -3.08 -35.84 -6.85
C PHE A 642 -4.16 -35.31 -7.79
N THR A 643 -5.41 -35.53 -7.40
CA THR A 643 -6.58 -35.02 -8.10
C THR A 643 -7.21 -33.93 -7.26
N GLY A 644 -7.45 -32.78 -7.88
CA GLY A 644 -8.18 -31.68 -7.28
C GLY A 644 -9.07 -31.01 -8.32
N THR A 645 -9.59 -29.85 -7.97
CA THR A 645 -10.25 -28.98 -8.93
C THR A 645 -9.33 -27.81 -9.31
N THR A 646 -9.67 -27.06 -10.36
CA THR A 646 -9.22 -25.69 -10.55
C THR A 646 -10.20 -24.77 -9.83
N PRO A 647 -9.84 -23.50 -9.64
CA PRO A 647 -10.75 -22.53 -9.09
C PRO A 647 -12.09 -22.44 -9.84
N GLN A 648 -12.10 -22.72 -11.13
CA GLN A 648 -13.31 -22.73 -11.95
C GLN A 648 -14.16 -24.01 -11.77
N GLY A 649 -13.82 -24.88 -10.82
CA GLY A 649 -14.49 -26.16 -10.59
C GLY A 649 -14.11 -27.25 -11.60
N LEU A 650 -13.09 -27.02 -12.45
CA LEU A 650 -12.65 -28.01 -13.44
C LEU A 650 -11.80 -29.09 -12.76
N ILE A 651 -11.96 -30.36 -13.11
CA ILE A 651 -11.16 -31.42 -12.47
C ILE A 651 -9.75 -31.40 -13.07
N ALA A 652 -8.74 -31.26 -12.21
CA ALA A 652 -7.34 -31.24 -12.57
C ALA A 652 -6.57 -32.37 -11.88
N HIS A 653 -5.79 -33.11 -12.67
CA HIS A 653 -4.82 -34.07 -12.16
C HIS A 653 -3.45 -33.43 -12.21
N TYR A 654 -2.83 -33.26 -11.06
CA TYR A 654 -1.51 -32.66 -10.91
C TYR A 654 -0.45 -33.75 -10.80
N SER A 655 0.70 -33.55 -11.42
CA SER A 655 1.86 -34.43 -11.31
C SER A 655 3.15 -33.60 -11.25
N PRO A 656 4.27 -34.18 -10.78
CA PRO A 656 5.57 -33.54 -10.92
C PRO A 656 5.82 -33.14 -12.39
N ASP A 657 6.37 -31.94 -12.56
CA ASP A 657 6.79 -31.43 -13.85
C ASP A 657 8.18 -32.01 -14.18
N PRO A 658 8.36 -32.72 -15.31
CA PRO A 658 9.65 -33.30 -15.65
C PRO A 658 10.75 -32.26 -15.88
N ASN A 659 10.38 -31.01 -16.19
CA ASN A 659 11.33 -29.93 -16.44
C ASN A 659 11.72 -29.19 -15.16
N PHE A 660 10.97 -29.40 -14.06
CA PHE A 660 11.18 -28.72 -12.80
C PHE A 660 11.08 -29.73 -11.64
N THR A 661 12.24 -30.05 -11.05
CA THR A 661 12.37 -31.06 -9.99
C THR A 661 11.41 -30.87 -8.82
N ASP A 662 10.99 -29.64 -8.59
CA ASP A 662 10.13 -29.24 -7.49
C ASP A 662 8.88 -28.49 -7.96
N ALA A 663 8.34 -28.75 -9.15
CA ALA A 663 7.11 -28.09 -9.59
C ALA A 663 6.01 -29.07 -10.01
N LEU A 664 4.75 -28.60 -9.94
CA LEU A 664 3.60 -29.35 -10.44
C LEU A 664 3.10 -28.75 -11.75
N GLN A 665 2.95 -29.63 -12.73
CA GLN A 665 2.17 -29.37 -13.94
C GLN A 665 0.73 -29.85 -13.75
N ILE A 666 -0.21 -29.32 -14.53
CA ILE A 666 -1.52 -29.94 -14.69
C ILE A 666 -1.36 -31.02 -15.77
N LYS A 667 -1.27 -32.27 -15.34
CA LYS A 667 -1.11 -33.41 -16.25
C LYS A 667 -2.31 -33.56 -17.16
N THR A 668 -3.51 -33.44 -16.59
CA THR A 668 -4.76 -33.40 -17.34
C THR A 668 -5.75 -32.45 -16.68
N LEU A 669 -6.41 -31.61 -17.48
CA LEU A 669 -7.50 -30.74 -17.08
C LEU A 669 -8.77 -31.20 -17.80
N GLN A 670 -9.79 -31.62 -17.05
CA GLN A 670 -11.06 -32.07 -17.62
C GLN A 670 -12.03 -30.91 -17.78
N LEU A 671 -12.47 -30.67 -19.02
CA LEU A 671 -13.42 -29.63 -19.37
C LEU A 671 -14.86 -30.16 -19.35
N ALA A 672 -15.06 -31.37 -19.88
CA ALA A 672 -16.38 -32.00 -20.00
C ALA A 672 -16.26 -33.53 -20.18
N MET A 673 -17.41 -34.21 -20.23
CA MET A 673 -17.49 -35.65 -20.50
C MET A 673 -18.61 -35.92 -21.51
N ASN A 674 -18.29 -36.66 -22.58
CA ASN A 674 -19.28 -37.10 -23.57
C ASN A 674 -20.20 -38.17 -22.99
N ARG A 675 -21.38 -38.36 -23.63
CA ARG A 675 -22.33 -39.42 -23.27
C ARG A 675 -21.74 -40.83 -23.39
N ASN A 676 -20.75 -41.02 -24.27
CA ASN A 676 -20.04 -42.28 -24.44
C ASN A 676 -18.93 -42.50 -23.38
N GLY A 677 -18.78 -41.59 -22.42
CA GLY A 677 -17.78 -41.66 -21.35
C GLY A 677 -16.40 -41.10 -21.71
N SER A 678 -16.14 -40.68 -22.96
CA SER A 678 -14.87 -40.05 -23.32
C SER A 678 -14.76 -38.67 -22.68
N ARG A 679 -13.60 -38.35 -22.11
CA ARG A 679 -13.37 -37.10 -21.38
C ARG A 679 -12.79 -36.06 -22.33
N ILE A 680 -13.37 -34.87 -22.34
CA ILE A 680 -12.82 -33.73 -23.06
C ILE A 680 -11.78 -33.09 -22.15
N GLN A 681 -10.50 -33.19 -22.52
CA GLN A 681 -9.39 -32.80 -21.64
C GLN A 681 -8.33 -32.00 -22.37
N MET A 682 -7.60 -31.18 -21.61
CA MET A 682 -6.31 -30.62 -21.98
C MET A 682 -5.20 -31.38 -21.24
N ALA A 683 -4.00 -31.44 -21.81
CA ALA A 683 -2.92 -32.28 -21.30
C ALA A 683 -1.59 -31.55 -21.15
N ASN A 684 -0.78 -32.01 -20.20
CA ASN A 684 0.62 -31.62 -20.01
C ASN A 684 0.81 -30.10 -19.96
N ILE A 685 0.01 -29.40 -19.15
CA ILE A 685 0.08 -27.94 -19.00
C ILE A 685 1.22 -27.62 -18.00
N PRO A 686 2.36 -27.06 -18.46
CA PRO A 686 3.57 -26.87 -17.65
C PRO A 686 3.33 -25.93 -16.46
N HIS A 687 4.20 -26.06 -15.46
CA HIS A 687 4.13 -25.23 -14.26
C HIS A 687 4.16 -23.72 -14.55
N ASP A 688 5.01 -23.31 -15.48
CA ASP A 688 5.34 -21.92 -15.84
C ASP A 688 4.49 -21.38 -17.01
N SER A 689 3.50 -22.13 -17.49
CA SER A 689 2.68 -21.70 -18.61
C SER A 689 1.69 -20.60 -18.24
N SER A 690 1.50 -19.63 -19.14
CA SER A 690 0.44 -18.59 -19.02
C SER A 690 -0.94 -19.21 -18.81
N PHE A 691 -1.22 -20.38 -19.41
CA PHE A 691 -2.48 -21.07 -19.26
C PHE A 691 -2.71 -21.61 -17.84
N LYS A 692 -1.69 -22.19 -17.21
CA LYS A 692 -1.80 -22.56 -15.80
C LYS A 692 -1.96 -21.33 -14.90
N ALA A 693 -1.22 -20.26 -15.17
CA ALA A 693 -1.29 -19.02 -14.39
C ALA A 693 -2.71 -18.41 -14.39
N VAL A 694 -3.40 -18.35 -15.54
CA VAL A 694 -4.78 -17.82 -15.58
C VAL A 694 -5.80 -18.73 -14.90
N LEU A 695 -5.59 -20.04 -14.93
CA LEU A 695 -6.45 -20.96 -14.19
C LEU A 695 -6.39 -20.73 -12.69
N GLN A 696 -5.34 -20.08 -12.17
CA GLN A 696 -5.24 -19.70 -10.75
C GLN A 696 -6.02 -18.41 -10.39
N SER A 697 -6.69 -17.75 -11.34
CA SER A 697 -7.42 -16.48 -11.11
C SER A 697 -8.83 -16.66 -10.53
N ASN A 698 -9.24 -15.70 -9.67
CA ASN A 698 -10.54 -15.68 -8.99
C ASN A 698 -11.72 -15.36 -9.89
N GLN A 699 -11.48 -14.49 -10.87
CA GLN A 699 -12.44 -14.15 -11.89
C GLN A 699 -11.76 -14.42 -13.22
N LEU A 700 -12.00 -15.62 -13.76
CA LEU A 700 -11.45 -16.01 -15.05
C LEU A 700 -12.42 -15.57 -16.14
N PHE A 701 -12.05 -14.53 -16.87
CA PHE A 701 -12.59 -14.30 -18.19
C PHE A 701 -11.47 -14.38 -19.21
N MET A 702 -11.42 -15.47 -19.96
CA MET A 702 -10.36 -15.68 -20.93
C MET A 702 -10.98 -15.95 -22.29
N VAL A 703 -10.58 -15.13 -23.26
CA VAL A 703 -10.96 -15.25 -24.67
C VAL A 703 -9.71 -15.67 -25.44
N ILE A 704 -9.83 -16.71 -26.23
CA ILE A 704 -8.73 -17.32 -26.96
C ILE A 704 -9.12 -17.41 -28.42
N THR A 705 -8.38 -16.69 -29.25
CA THR A 705 -8.52 -16.72 -30.71
C THR A 705 -7.26 -17.24 -31.40
N ASP A 706 -6.13 -17.29 -30.70
CA ASP A 706 -4.90 -17.85 -31.25
C ASP A 706 -4.79 -19.35 -30.92
N PRO A 707 -4.90 -20.26 -31.92
CA PRO A 707 -4.77 -21.69 -31.68
C PRO A 707 -3.38 -22.08 -31.19
N ASP A 708 -2.33 -21.33 -31.54
CA ASP A 708 -0.97 -21.66 -31.14
C ASP A 708 -0.77 -21.55 -29.62
N ALA A 709 -1.56 -20.70 -28.94
CA ALA A 709 -1.51 -20.52 -27.49
C ALA A 709 -1.92 -21.79 -26.71
N LEU A 710 -2.75 -22.66 -27.29
CA LEU A 710 -3.20 -23.91 -26.67
C LEU A 710 -2.77 -25.17 -27.41
N LYS A 711 -2.09 -25.06 -28.55
CA LYS A 711 -1.74 -26.19 -29.41
C LYS A 711 -0.98 -27.31 -28.69
N ALA A 712 -0.10 -26.92 -27.77
CA ALA A 712 0.69 -27.85 -26.95
C ALA A 712 -0.18 -28.68 -25.99
N TYR A 713 -1.39 -28.22 -25.66
CA TYR A 713 -2.23 -28.81 -24.61
C TYR A 713 -3.56 -29.38 -25.12
N PHE A 714 -4.05 -28.90 -26.28
CA PHE A 714 -5.42 -29.17 -26.75
C PHE A 714 -5.50 -29.49 -28.26
N SER A 715 -4.42 -29.94 -28.87
CA SER A 715 -4.42 -30.55 -30.21
C SER A 715 -4.67 -32.06 -30.14
N SER A 716 -5.04 -32.67 -31.26
CA SER A 716 -5.15 -34.12 -31.35
C SER A 716 -3.82 -34.79 -30.99
N ASP A 717 -2.70 -34.20 -31.41
CA ASP A 717 -1.35 -34.68 -31.11
C ASP A 717 -1.03 -34.65 -29.61
N ALA A 718 -1.41 -33.58 -28.91
CA ALA A 718 -1.20 -33.45 -27.47
C ALA A 718 -1.95 -34.53 -26.66
N LEU A 719 -3.11 -34.99 -27.16
CA LEU A 719 -3.97 -35.97 -26.48
C LEU A 719 -3.71 -37.42 -26.87
N LYS A 720 -2.95 -37.70 -27.93
CA LYS A 720 -2.67 -39.06 -28.44
C LYS A 720 -2.18 -40.05 -27.37
N SER A 721 -1.45 -39.56 -26.36
CA SER A 721 -0.89 -40.39 -25.29
C SER A 721 -1.84 -40.66 -24.12
N LEU A 722 -3.06 -40.13 -24.12
CA LEU A 722 -4.00 -40.21 -23.00
C LEU A 722 -5.25 -41.04 -23.36
N PRO A 723 -5.36 -42.30 -22.87
CA PRO A 723 -6.49 -43.17 -23.19
C PRO A 723 -7.83 -42.59 -22.72
N GLY A 724 -8.85 -42.67 -23.57
CA GLY A 724 -10.21 -42.21 -23.23
C GLY A 724 -10.39 -40.69 -23.19
N THR A 725 -9.39 -39.94 -23.65
CA THR A 725 -9.46 -38.48 -23.80
C THR A 725 -9.72 -38.09 -25.25
N THR A 726 -10.37 -36.94 -25.44
CA THR A 726 -10.66 -36.38 -26.75
C THR A 726 -10.69 -34.86 -26.68
N ASN A 727 -10.53 -34.19 -27.82
CA ASN A 727 -10.82 -32.77 -28.01
C ASN A 727 -12.15 -32.56 -28.77
N GLN A 728 -12.96 -33.62 -28.89
CA GLN A 728 -14.23 -33.59 -29.62
C GLN A 728 -15.41 -33.81 -28.69
N VAL A 729 -16.47 -33.05 -28.88
CA VAL A 729 -17.75 -33.23 -28.19
C VAL A 729 -18.81 -33.79 -29.14
N ASP A 730 -19.55 -34.80 -28.69
CA ASP A 730 -20.69 -35.36 -29.42
C ASP A 730 -21.99 -34.86 -28.79
N ILE A 731 -22.77 -34.10 -29.58
CA ILE A 731 -24.08 -33.59 -29.19
C ILE A 731 -25.09 -34.00 -30.26
N GLU A 732 -26.02 -34.89 -29.92
CA GLU A 732 -27.08 -35.35 -30.82
C GLU A 732 -26.56 -35.90 -32.17
N SER A 733 -25.43 -36.62 -32.17
CA SER A 733 -24.75 -37.16 -33.37
C SER A 733 -24.01 -36.12 -34.21
N TRP A 734 -23.88 -34.89 -33.71
CA TRP A 734 -22.98 -33.88 -34.26
C TRP A 734 -21.66 -33.93 -33.52
N LEU A 735 -20.58 -34.06 -34.28
CA LEU A 735 -19.22 -34.01 -33.78
C LEU A 735 -18.70 -32.58 -33.89
N PHE A 736 -18.41 -31.96 -32.76
CA PHE A 736 -17.73 -30.67 -32.71
C PHE A 736 -16.31 -30.86 -32.26
N GLU A 737 -15.37 -30.38 -33.06
CA GLU A 737 -13.94 -30.42 -32.74
C GLU A 737 -13.55 -29.13 -32.03
N LEU A 738 -13.30 -29.23 -30.73
CA LEU A 738 -12.91 -28.10 -29.88
C LEU A 738 -11.40 -27.88 -29.90
N GLY A 739 -10.64 -28.87 -30.38
CA GLY A 739 -9.18 -28.79 -30.45
C GLY A 739 -8.65 -27.81 -31.48
N THR A 740 -7.41 -27.40 -31.29
CA THR A 740 -6.78 -26.29 -32.04
C THR A 740 -6.50 -26.57 -33.52
N ASP A 741 -6.63 -27.83 -33.96
CA ASP A 741 -6.22 -28.31 -35.29
C ASP A 741 -6.94 -27.59 -36.44
N HIS A 742 -8.16 -27.08 -36.21
CA HIS A 742 -9.02 -26.48 -37.24
C HIS A 742 -9.56 -25.08 -36.91
N TRP A 743 -9.05 -24.44 -35.85
CA TRP A 743 -9.57 -23.14 -35.40
C TRP A 743 -9.42 -22.04 -36.46
N ASP A 744 -8.25 -21.92 -37.09
CA ASP A 744 -8.01 -20.91 -38.14
C ASP A 744 -8.99 -21.05 -39.32
N LYS A 745 -9.42 -22.28 -39.62
CA LYS A 745 -10.38 -22.56 -40.71
C LYS A 745 -11.81 -22.22 -40.32
N ASN A 746 -12.16 -22.46 -39.05
CA ASN A 746 -13.53 -22.32 -38.56
C ASN A 746 -13.82 -20.95 -37.93
N GLY A 747 -12.78 -20.13 -37.68
CA GLY A 747 -12.91 -18.88 -36.95
C GLY A 747 -13.32 -19.09 -35.50
N THR A 748 -12.85 -20.18 -34.86
CA THR A 748 -13.25 -20.58 -33.52
C THR A 748 -12.78 -19.56 -32.47
N ILE A 749 -13.66 -19.23 -31.52
CA ILE A 749 -13.34 -18.41 -30.35
C ILE A 749 -13.68 -19.21 -29.11
N LEU A 750 -12.67 -19.64 -28.35
CA LEU A 750 -12.87 -20.32 -27.08
C LEU A 750 -12.95 -19.28 -25.95
N VAL A 751 -14.02 -19.35 -25.15
CA VAL A 751 -14.26 -18.45 -24.03
C VAL A 751 -14.43 -19.24 -22.75
N PHE A 752 -13.63 -18.93 -21.74
CA PHE A 752 -13.84 -19.37 -20.35
C PHE A 752 -14.46 -18.20 -19.59
N LYS A 753 -15.69 -18.37 -19.09
CA LYS A 753 -16.42 -17.35 -18.36
C LYS A 753 -16.76 -17.85 -16.96
N PHE A 754 -15.90 -17.50 -16.01
CA PHE A 754 -16.06 -17.73 -14.57
C PHE A 754 -15.86 -16.38 -13.87
N HIS A 755 -16.79 -15.48 -14.13
CA HIS A 755 -16.76 -14.09 -13.71
C HIS A 755 -18.20 -13.65 -13.40
N ASP A 756 -18.36 -12.79 -12.40
CA ASP A 756 -19.63 -12.23 -11.92
C ASP A 756 -20.30 -11.22 -12.88
N LYS A 757 -19.78 -11.03 -14.10
CA LYS A 757 -20.33 -10.10 -15.10
C LYS A 757 -20.92 -10.85 -16.29
N PRO A 758 -21.94 -10.31 -16.98
CA PRO A 758 -22.47 -10.91 -18.21
C PRO A 758 -21.40 -11.00 -19.32
N LEU A 759 -21.47 -12.02 -20.17
CA LEU A 759 -20.52 -12.22 -21.27
C LEU A 759 -20.47 -11.01 -22.21
N MET A 760 -21.61 -10.35 -22.47
CA MET A 760 -21.63 -9.17 -23.33
C MET A 760 -20.80 -7.99 -22.78
N GLU A 761 -20.78 -7.81 -21.46
CA GLU A 761 -19.98 -6.76 -20.83
C GLU A 761 -18.49 -7.11 -20.89
N LEU A 762 -18.17 -8.38 -20.60
CA LEU A 762 -16.80 -8.89 -20.59
C LEU A 762 -16.17 -8.86 -21.99
N ALA A 763 -16.94 -9.22 -23.02
CA ALA A 763 -16.50 -9.18 -24.42
C ALA A 763 -16.10 -7.77 -24.87
N ALA A 764 -16.77 -6.73 -24.36
CA ALA A 764 -16.49 -5.34 -24.70
C ALA A 764 -15.26 -4.73 -24.01
N LYS A 765 -14.69 -5.44 -23.03
CA LYS A 765 -13.63 -4.89 -22.17
C LYS A 765 -12.39 -5.82 -22.14
N PRO A 766 -11.50 -5.77 -23.15
CA PRO A 766 -10.27 -6.58 -23.21
C PRO A 766 -9.37 -6.46 -21.97
N ALA A 767 -9.44 -5.34 -21.25
CA ALA A 767 -8.70 -5.13 -20.01
C ALA A 767 -9.17 -6.04 -18.85
N LEU A 768 -10.38 -6.62 -18.94
CA LEU A 768 -10.90 -7.61 -17.99
C LEU A 768 -10.50 -9.03 -18.35
N TRP A 769 -9.86 -9.22 -19.51
CA TRP A 769 -9.50 -10.54 -19.97
C TRP A 769 -8.24 -11.00 -19.25
N SER A 770 -8.16 -12.29 -18.95
CA SER A 770 -6.97 -12.90 -18.36
C SER A 770 -5.92 -13.10 -19.45
N LEU A 771 -4.82 -12.34 -19.35
CA LEU A 771 -3.67 -12.36 -20.27
C LEU A 771 -4.06 -12.26 -21.76
N PRO A 772 -4.78 -11.20 -22.17
CA PRO A 772 -5.33 -11.10 -23.53
C PRO A 772 -4.26 -11.15 -24.62
N ASN A 773 -3.04 -10.67 -24.35
CA ASN A 773 -1.93 -10.70 -25.31
C ASN A 773 -1.30 -12.10 -25.47
N ASP A 774 -1.42 -12.97 -24.46
CA ASP A 774 -0.84 -14.32 -24.49
C ASP A 774 -1.73 -15.29 -25.26
N PHE A 775 -3.05 -15.02 -25.33
CA PHE A 775 -4.06 -15.89 -25.94
C PHE A 775 -4.66 -15.36 -27.24
N ASN A 776 -4.30 -14.14 -27.64
CA ASN A 776 -4.82 -13.51 -28.85
C ASN A 776 -3.69 -12.80 -29.59
N ARG A 777 -3.58 -13.04 -30.90
CA ARG A 777 -2.66 -12.30 -31.79
C ARG A 777 -2.97 -10.80 -31.81
N ASN A 778 -4.24 -10.44 -31.63
CA ASN A 778 -4.73 -9.08 -31.49
C ASN A 778 -6.03 -9.09 -30.66
N LYS A 779 -5.96 -8.60 -29.42
CA LYS A 779 -7.08 -8.63 -28.47
C LYS A 779 -8.22 -7.69 -28.87
N GLU A 780 -7.92 -6.57 -29.53
CA GLU A 780 -8.93 -5.61 -30.00
C GLU A 780 -9.78 -6.25 -31.10
N MET A 781 -9.15 -6.91 -32.08
CA MET A 781 -9.86 -7.66 -33.11
C MET A 781 -10.66 -8.84 -32.54
N ALA A 782 -10.08 -9.60 -31.60
CA ALA A 782 -10.77 -10.68 -30.92
C ALA A 782 -12.03 -10.17 -30.18
N SER A 783 -11.93 -9.02 -29.54
CA SER A 783 -13.05 -8.39 -28.82
C SER A 783 -14.14 -7.92 -29.76
N SER A 784 -13.78 -7.25 -30.86
CA SER A 784 -14.75 -6.85 -31.88
C SER A 784 -15.47 -8.06 -32.48
N GLY A 785 -14.74 -9.13 -32.82
CA GLY A 785 -15.32 -10.36 -33.37
C GLY A 785 -16.26 -11.05 -32.39
N LEU A 786 -15.89 -11.16 -31.11
CA LEU A 786 -16.76 -11.74 -30.08
C LEU A 786 -18.03 -10.89 -29.86
N GLN A 787 -17.90 -9.56 -29.86
CA GLN A 787 -19.05 -8.65 -29.75
C GLN A 787 -20.01 -8.79 -30.94
N GLU A 788 -19.50 -8.94 -32.17
CA GLU A 788 -20.33 -9.16 -33.36
C GLU A 788 -21.11 -10.48 -33.28
N LEU A 789 -20.47 -11.57 -32.80
CA LEU A 789 -21.14 -12.85 -32.57
C LEU A 789 -22.23 -12.75 -31.50
N ILE A 790 -21.94 -12.05 -30.40
CA ILE A 790 -22.91 -11.82 -29.32
C ILE A 790 -24.11 -11.01 -29.84
N GLN A 791 -23.87 -9.94 -30.59
CA GLN A 791 -24.93 -9.12 -31.17
C GLN A 791 -25.80 -9.93 -32.13
N THR A 792 -25.17 -10.74 -32.99
CA THR A 792 -25.88 -11.65 -33.90
C THR A 792 -26.72 -12.67 -33.13
N ALA A 793 -26.19 -13.22 -32.03
CA ALA A 793 -26.93 -14.16 -31.18
C ALA A 793 -28.12 -13.49 -30.47
N LEU A 794 -27.97 -12.25 -30.00
CA LEU A 794 -29.06 -11.47 -29.40
C LEU A 794 -30.18 -11.19 -30.41
N GLU A 795 -29.84 -10.74 -31.62
CA GLU A 795 -30.81 -10.44 -32.69
C GLU A 795 -31.59 -11.69 -33.11
N ASN A 796 -30.90 -12.82 -33.30
CA ASN A 796 -31.55 -14.08 -33.64
C ASN A 796 -32.31 -14.69 -32.45
N GLY A 797 -31.83 -14.49 -31.23
CA GLY A 797 -32.52 -14.85 -29.98
C GLY A 797 -33.77 -14.00 -29.72
N ALA A 798 -33.85 -12.79 -30.26
CA ALA A 798 -35.03 -11.94 -30.25
C ALA A 798 -35.94 -12.13 -31.49
N SER A 799 -35.57 -13.03 -32.41
CA SER A 799 -36.27 -13.21 -33.69
C SER A 799 -37.74 -13.58 -33.52
N LYS A 800 -38.58 -13.03 -34.40
CA LYS A 800 -40.01 -13.39 -34.49
C LYS A 800 -40.21 -14.83 -34.96
N ASP A 801 -39.22 -15.44 -35.64
CA ASP A 801 -39.24 -16.84 -36.01
C ASP A 801 -38.94 -17.75 -34.80
N PRO A 802 -39.89 -18.60 -34.36
CA PRO A 802 -39.67 -19.50 -33.23
C PRO A 802 -38.52 -20.49 -33.42
N LYS A 803 -38.18 -20.88 -34.65
CA LYS A 803 -37.07 -21.81 -34.92
C LYS A 803 -35.72 -21.13 -34.68
N GLN A 804 -35.55 -19.93 -35.22
CA GLN A 804 -34.41 -19.04 -34.94
C GLN A 804 -34.27 -18.78 -33.44
N ARG A 805 -35.34 -18.32 -32.80
CA ARG A 805 -35.37 -18.04 -31.36
C ARG A 805 -34.94 -19.25 -30.52
N LYS A 806 -35.48 -20.42 -30.82
CA LYS A 806 -35.19 -21.67 -30.09
C LYS A 806 -33.73 -22.10 -30.26
N LYS A 807 -33.10 -21.83 -31.42
CA LYS A 807 -31.69 -22.15 -31.69
C LYS A 807 -30.74 -21.37 -30.76
N TYR A 808 -31.04 -20.10 -30.48
CA TYR A 808 -30.20 -19.24 -29.66
C TYR A 808 -30.62 -19.17 -28.19
N ALA A 809 -31.79 -19.70 -27.83
CA ALA A 809 -32.30 -19.67 -26.46
C ALA A 809 -31.32 -20.24 -25.41
N ALA A 810 -30.48 -21.21 -25.76
CA ALA A 810 -29.50 -21.81 -24.85
C ALA A 810 -28.27 -20.92 -24.56
N ILE A 811 -27.89 -20.03 -25.49
CA ILE A 811 -26.75 -19.12 -25.30
C ILE A 811 -27.17 -17.78 -24.67
N MET A 812 -28.46 -17.42 -24.74
CA MET A 812 -28.96 -16.18 -24.16
C MET A 812 -28.62 -15.99 -22.67
N PRO A 813 -28.80 -17.00 -21.79
CA PRO A 813 -28.36 -16.89 -20.40
C PRO A 813 -26.87 -16.61 -20.24
N ALA A 814 -26.02 -17.26 -21.04
CA ALA A 814 -24.58 -17.02 -21.02
C ALA A 814 -24.23 -15.57 -21.41
N ILE A 815 -24.97 -15.01 -22.36
CA ILE A 815 -24.80 -13.64 -22.85
C ILE A 815 -25.24 -12.61 -21.81
N THR A 816 -26.43 -12.78 -21.25
CA THR A 816 -27.12 -11.73 -20.48
C THR A 816 -27.05 -11.88 -18.97
N GLN A 817 -26.80 -13.09 -18.44
CA GLN A 817 -26.80 -13.33 -17.00
C GLN A 817 -25.38 -13.29 -16.41
N ALA A 818 -25.24 -12.51 -15.35
CA ALA A 818 -24.02 -12.40 -14.55
C ALA A 818 -23.61 -13.76 -13.94
N ASN A 819 -24.57 -14.49 -13.38
CA ASN A 819 -24.36 -15.74 -12.65
C ASN A 819 -24.10 -16.98 -13.53
N TRP A 820 -24.23 -16.88 -14.87
CA TRP A 820 -23.90 -18.00 -15.74
C TRP A 820 -22.38 -18.22 -15.73
N THR A 821 -21.91 -19.44 -15.51
CA THR A 821 -20.48 -19.79 -15.60
C THR A 821 -20.28 -20.99 -16.50
N GLY A 822 -19.19 -21.01 -17.26
CA GLY A 822 -18.90 -22.11 -18.17
C GLY A 822 -17.90 -21.80 -19.27
N ILE A 823 -17.81 -22.73 -20.22
CA ILE A 823 -16.91 -22.67 -21.38
C ILE A 823 -17.76 -22.64 -22.65
N LEU A 824 -17.44 -21.74 -23.59
CA LEU A 824 -18.09 -21.56 -24.88
C LEU A 824 -17.05 -21.70 -26.00
N ALA A 825 -17.42 -22.25 -27.15
CA ALA A 825 -16.55 -22.45 -28.30
C ALA A 825 -17.25 -22.14 -29.62
#